data_AF-A0A419EL57-F1
#
_entry.id   AF-A0A419EL57-F1
#
_cell.length_a   1.000
_cell.length_b   1.000
_cell.length_c   1.000
_cell.angle_alpha   90.00
_cell.angle_beta   90.00
_cell.angle_gamma   90.00
#
_symmetry.space_group_name_H-M   'P 1'
#
loop_
_entity.id
_entity.type
_entity.pdbx_description
1 polymer ?
#
loop_
_entity_poly.entity_id
_entity_poly.type
_entity_poly.pdbx_seq_one_letter_code
_entity_poly.pdbx_strand_id
1 'polypeptide(L)'
;MKTKFTSLLFIFILGNFTFCFAQEQDAALNAMIKFWRNAYNNPQTSSLHKTITPDDAASAVDFTLLAKALPDEDYFGIGHPDNNFDPTLTEFEGIPKTNQAYVWGFVKDGPNIWFGTAPNVLCLVEAGFLGFTGGHEVDNCWVCEGHYTWDTYPDAIFYDWRPPRIFMYNTAADVLEEKTGLLDELGRTRLNHTLGIRSAGAFNGVVFVGGPNTGGLGPTTTGAQLEVDGIDGGINLFAFNANTGEYLGSTTIDWLGEFGSMGYADNIRKWVVANGVLYCGLGVNSGYDLNNSFVNNLGQDLNKSVDQTDVTTPGGAIMRWRGNVDDPFQFEVVGEIASDAAEIIQHNGRLYVNTWPNIAGPSHFPAGIWRSPIIPADGLTDADKHFWNMVWNVLQYEPDPVVAMTYGGGAMASYDGKLYWGTMHVPFVAGIAVNRVYGEYWSPIERLIGILGAHRSIAIFRGNFDVVPSSSMAKSSDNTKGAYFGDVELLYGNPFLPRYVGVTDVSEESDKSEETPTVGGWMFVPNNMHSLPLFGLSGINNFFNNYTWAMDVYKNRLYVGTMDWSFLAFAPLMSLIPELPEGIQDIINQLGLTKYLGADLWKFTSSSFPAVPVSVGGLGNNLNYGVRNLLSDGTALYAGMANPMNLSPKGGWELIRVDGRPGAESTSSTMFLITPNGGEIYMPGTTRNIVWALGGVTPTVPVASTSESVTLSKNSGSSNTAATSVYVKIEFSTNNGATWNLIKSRYLGNNLSYPWLIPNTPSTQCLVRVTKFGESGNYVVSNDVFTIGTNIIGQIAVWPGDADNDGDVDQYDFNAIKEYENMNGTPRLNASTTWIAQPATPWTPVAATYADCNGDGVINSDDFYVVLNVNWGKTHAALGKSNVNIDAFALRQNFPNPFNPSTQIQFELPENSSVSLKIYSMLGEEVASLINDQDYVSGIHQVEFRPENLSSGIYVYRFFAKSHESNKEFSMVKKLQYLR
;
A
#
# COMPACT_ATOMS: atom_id res chain seq x y z
N MET A 1 -48.50 -32.79 -46.35
CA MET A 1 -49.72 -31.97 -46.11
C MET A 1 -49.41 -30.93 -45.04
N LYS A 2 -50.02 -29.74 -45.14
CA LYS A 2 -50.28 -28.71 -44.09
C LYS A 2 -49.32 -28.65 -42.87
N THR A 3 -48.35 -27.74 -42.78
CA THR A 3 -48.40 -26.27 -42.49
C THR A 3 -48.87 -25.85 -41.09
N LYS A 4 -47.99 -25.11 -40.40
CA LYS A 4 -48.22 -23.96 -39.49
C LYS A 4 -49.10 -24.16 -38.24
N PHE A 5 -48.48 -24.11 -37.06
CA PHE A 5 -48.73 -23.11 -35.98
C PHE A 5 -47.86 -23.46 -34.74
N THR A 6 -46.77 -22.70 -34.48
CA THR A 6 -46.05 -22.53 -33.17
C THR A 6 -44.72 -21.75 -33.24
N SER A 7 -44.29 -21.21 -34.38
CA SER A 7 -42.94 -20.63 -34.55
C SER A 7 -42.76 -19.14 -34.17
N LEU A 8 -43.65 -18.53 -33.38
CA LEU A 8 -43.54 -17.11 -32.99
C LEU A 8 -43.40 -16.83 -31.48
N LEU A 9 -43.63 -17.82 -30.60
CA LEU A 9 -43.55 -17.61 -29.15
C LEU A 9 -42.21 -18.08 -28.53
N PHE A 10 -41.50 -19.00 -29.18
CA PHE A 10 -40.24 -19.56 -28.66
C PHE A 10 -39.00 -18.68 -28.90
N ILE A 11 -39.03 -17.77 -29.88
CA ILE A 11 -37.89 -16.90 -30.21
C ILE A 11 -37.84 -15.68 -29.27
N PHE A 12 -38.99 -15.20 -28.78
CA PHE A 12 -39.04 -14.08 -27.84
C PHE A 12 -38.55 -14.41 -26.42
N ILE A 13 -38.67 -15.67 -25.99
CA ILE A 13 -38.24 -16.08 -24.64
C ILE A 13 -36.71 -16.27 -24.61
N LEU A 14 -36.14 -17.01 -25.56
CA LEU A 14 -34.68 -17.18 -25.63
C LEU A 14 -33.95 -15.87 -25.97
N GLY A 15 -34.50 -15.05 -26.87
CA GLY A 15 -33.90 -13.74 -27.21
C GLY A 15 -33.77 -12.81 -26.00
N ASN A 16 -34.77 -12.78 -25.11
CA ASN A 16 -34.72 -11.96 -23.89
C ASN A 16 -33.79 -12.54 -22.82
N PHE A 17 -33.73 -13.88 -22.66
CA PHE A 17 -32.81 -14.51 -21.70
C PHE A 17 -31.33 -14.30 -22.10
N THR A 18 -30.98 -14.44 -23.38
CA THR A 18 -29.60 -14.18 -23.83
C THR A 18 -29.24 -12.70 -23.77
N PHE A 19 -30.19 -11.78 -23.98
CA PHE A 19 -29.97 -10.34 -23.78
C PHE A 19 -29.80 -9.95 -22.31
N CYS A 20 -30.59 -10.52 -21.38
CA CYS A 20 -30.43 -10.22 -19.94
C CYS A 20 -29.07 -10.69 -19.41
N PHE A 21 -28.66 -11.93 -19.72
CA PHE A 21 -27.35 -12.44 -19.29
C PHE A 21 -26.18 -11.61 -19.85
N ALA A 22 -26.26 -11.16 -21.11
CA ALA A 22 -25.25 -10.27 -21.68
C ALA A 22 -25.22 -8.91 -20.97
N GLN A 23 -26.39 -8.31 -20.68
CA GLN A 23 -26.47 -7.04 -19.94
C GLN A 23 -25.96 -7.15 -18.50
N GLU A 24 -26.19 -8.28 -17.81
CA GLU A 24 -25.71 -8.52 -16.45
C GLU A 24 -24.18 -8.74 -16.41
N GLN A 25 -23.62 -9.48 -17.37
CA GLN A 25 -22.16 -9.63 -17.51
C GLN A 25 -21.47 -8.31 -17.86
N ASP A 26 -22.02 -7.53 -18.80
CA ASP A 26 -21.54 -6.19 -19.11
C ASP A 26 -21.64 -5.27 -17.88
N ALA A 27 -22.72 -5.36 -17.10
CA ALA A 27 -22.88 -4.57 -15.87
C ALA A 27 -21.85 -4.95 -14.80
N ALA A 28 -21.55 -6.24 -14.61
CA ALA A 28 -20.55 -6.71 -13.66
C ALA A 28 -19.12 -6.28 -14.04
N LEU A 29 -18.76 -6.37 -15.33
CA LEU A 29 -17.48 -5.83 -15.82
C LEU A 29 -17.41 -4.30 -15.64
N ASN A 30 -18.47 -3.58 -16.02
CA ASN A 30 -18.53 -2.13 -15.83
C ASN A 30 -18.44 -1.73 -14.36
N ALA A 31 -19.03 -2.49 -13.43
CA ALA A 31 -18.92 -2.25 -11.99
C ALA A 31 -17.48 -2.44 -11.50
N MET A 32 -16.78 -3.49 -11.95
CA MET A 32 -15.37 -3.74 -11.62
C MET A 32 -14.44 -2.65 -12.18
N ILE A 33 -14.67 -2.22 -13.43
CA ILE A 33 -13.93 -1.11 -14.06
C ILE A 33 -14.21 0.20 -13.32
N LYS A 34 -15.48 0.50 -12.99
CA LYS A 34 -15.87 1.67 -12.19
C LYS A 34 -15.20 1.66 -10.83
N PHE A 35 -15.23 0.55 -10.09
CA PHE A 35 -14.58 0.43 -8.78
C PHE A 35 -13.09 0.82 -8.85
N TRP A 36 -12.32 0.19 -9.74
CA TRP A 36 -10.90 0.48 -9.87
C TRP A 36 -10.62 1.88 -10.42
N ARG A 37 -11.41 2.37 -11.37
CA ARG A 37 -11.35 3.77 -11.85
C ARG A 37 -11.61 4.75 -10.70
N ASN A 38 -12.63 4.52 -9.88
CA ASN A 38 -13.02 5.44 -8.80
C ASN A 38 -12.04 5.40 -7.62
N ALA A 39 -11.44 4.25 -7.33
CA ALA A 39 -10.35 4.16 -6.37
C ALA A 39 -9.17 5.06 -6.78
N TYR A 40 -8.69 4.94 -8.03
CA TYR A 40 -7.42 5.54 -8.45
C TYR A 40 -7.52 6.88 -9.22
N ASN A 41 -8.66 7.21 -9.83
CA ASN A 41 -8.86 8.43 -10.65
C ASN A 41 -9.86 9.44 -10.05
N ASN A 42 -10.35 9.26 -8.82
CA ASN A 42 -11.27 10.23 -8.23
C ASN A 42 -10.55 11.52 -7.76
N PRO A 43 -10.94 12.73 -8.23
CA PRO A 43 -10.41 14.00 -7.74
C PRO A 43 -10.75 14.34 -6.26
N GLN A 44 -11.39 13.43 -5.52
CA GLN A 44 -11.64 13.53 -4.09
C GLN A 44 -10.71 12.71 -3.22
N THR A 45 -10.32 11.51 -3.66
CA THR A 45 -9.11 10.88 -3.11
C THR A 45 -7.91 11.79 -3.41
N SER A 46 -7.96 12.60 -4.48
CA SER A 46 -7.02 13.70 -4.73
C SER A 46 -7.08 14.91 -3.78
N SER A 47 -7.87 14.88 -2.70
CA SER A 47 -7.66 15.78 -1.56
C SER A 47 -6.55 15.28 -0.61
N LEU A 48 -6.21 13.99 -0.68
CA LEU A 48 -5.00 13.38 -0.12
C LEU A 48 -3.84 13.32 -1.14
N HIS A 49 -4.13 13.40 -2.44
CA HIS A 49 -3.08 13.44 -3.48
C HIS A 49 -2.64 14.86 -3.78
N LYS A 50 -1.33 15.11 -3.75
CA LYS A 50 -0.78 16.07 -4.72
C LYS A 50 -0.79 15.34 -6.06
N THR A 51 -1.45 15.89 -7.08
CA THR A 51 -1.30 15.41 -8.46
C THR A 51 0.13 15.74 -8.91
N ILE A 52 1.05 14.81 -8.70
CA ILE A 52 2.47 14.96 -9.04
C ILE A 52 2.58 15.05 -10.55
N THR A 53 2.83 16.25 -11.06
CA THR A 53 3.19 16.46 -12.45
C THR A 53 4.67 16.08 -12.67
N PRO A 54 5.14 15.91 -13.92
CA PRO A 54 6.56 15.69 -14.18
C PRO A 54 7.46 16.80 -13.59
N ASP A 55 6.97 18.04 -13.53
CA ASP A 55 7.68 19.18 -12.94
C ASP A 55 7.84 19.08 -11.41
N ASP A 56 6.88 18.44 -10.72
CA ASP A 56 6.94 18.16 -9.29
C ASP A 56 7.96 17.05 -8.94
N ALA A 57 8.25 16.14 -9.88
CA ALA A 57 9.26 15.10 -9.72
C ALA A 57 10.65 15.53 -10.22
N ALA A 58 10.72 16.29 -11.31
CA ALA A 58 11.96 16.77 -11.92
C ALA A 58 12.72 17.83 -11.10
N SER A 59 12.11 18.38 -10.04
CA SER A 59 12.63 19.53 -9.28
C SER A 59 13.29 19.16 -7.94
N ALA A 60 13.53 17.87 -7.66
CA ALA A 60 13.90 17.40 -6.31
C ALA A 60 15.31 16.80 -6.13
N VAL A 61 15.85 16.00 -7.07
CA VAL A 61 17.19 15.38 -6.93
C VAL A 61 17.84 15.11 -8.30
N ASP A 62 19.11 15.47 -8.46
CA ASP A 62 19.94 15.00 -9.58
C ASP A 62 20.35 13.54 -9.36
N PHE A 63 20.01 12.64 -10.26
CA PHE A 63 20.50 11.26 -10.27
C PHE A 63 21.76 11.14 -11.13
N THR A 64 22.63 10.19 -10.84
CA THR A 64 23.82 9.91 -11.67
C THR A 64 23.87 8.45 -12.05
N LEU A 65 23.76 8.15 -13.35
CA LEU A 65 24.04 6.82 -13.90
C LEU A 65 25.54 6.52 -13.69
N LEU A 66 25.84 5.42 -13.02
CA LEU A 66 27.20 4.97 -12.72
C LEU A 66 27.66 3.90 -13.71
N ALA A 67 26.77 2.96 -14.03
CA ALA A 67 27.00 1.87 -14.96
C ALA A 67 25.68 1.38 -15.55
N LYS A 68 25.74 0.75 -16.73
CA LYS A 68 24.62 0.00 -17.30
C LYS A 68 25.08 -1.25 -18.03
N ALA A 69 24.15 -2.16 -18.29
CA ALA A 69 24.35 -3.30 -19.17
C ALA A 69 24.80 -2.87 -20.58
N LEU A 70 25.62 -3.71 -21.20
CA LEU A 70 25.93 -3.65 -22.63
C LEU A 70 25.20 -4.80 -23.35
N PRO A 71 24.90 -4.67 -24.65
CA PRO A 71 24.39 -5.79 -25.43
C PRO A 71 25.38 -6.96 -25.41
N ASP A 72 24.85 -8.18 -25.35
CA ASP A 72 25.60 -9.43 -25.21
C ASP A 72 25.21 -10.49 -26.25
N GLU A 73 24.43 -10.09 -27.27
CA GLU A 73 23.92 -10.96 -28.32
C GLU A 73 23.58 -10.17 -29.59
N ASP A 74 23.79 -10.78 -30.75
CA ASP A 74 23.40 -10.23 -32.05
C ASP A 74 22.12 -10.92 -32.55
N TYR A 75 21.05 -10.17 -32.80
CA TYR A 75 19.71 -10.70 -33.07
C TYR A 75 19.22 -10.35 -34.49
N PHE A 76 18.84 -11.38 -35.24
CA PHE A 76 18.38 -11.30 -36.63
C PHE A 76 16.90 -11.68 -36.82
N GLY A 77 16.22 -12.06 -35.74
CA GLY A 77 14.83 -12.55 -35.74
C GLY A 77 14.67 -13.84 -34.94
N ILE A 78 13.47 -14.13 -34.43
CA ILE A 78 13.17 -15.32 -33.63
C ILE A 78 13.63 -16.60 -34.34
N GLY A 79 14.56 -17.35 -33.71
CA GLY A 79 15.04 -18.62 -34.23
C GLY A 79 15.94 -18.52 -35.46
N HIS A 80 16.55 -17.37 -35.70
CA HIS A 80 17.53 -17.22 -36.76
C HIS A 80 18.85 -17.91 -36.36
N PRO A 81 19.47 -18.74 -37.24
CA PRO A 81 20.65 -19.54 -36.87
C PRO A 81 21.90 -18.70 -36.57
N ASP A 82 21.93 -17.45 -37.03
CA ASP A 82 23.02 -16.50 -36.75
C ASP A 82 22.81 -15.72 -35.43
N ASN A 83 21.71 -15.96 -34.68
CA ASN A 83 21.54 -15.40 -33.34
C ASN A 83 22.59 -15.99 -32.40
N ASN A 84 23.57 -15.16 -32.01
CA ASN A 84 24.72 -15.63 -31.24
C ASN A 84 24.96 -14.76 -30.00
N PHE A 85 25.00 -15.41 -28.84
CA PHE A 85 25.41 -14.82 -27.58
C PHE A 85 26.93 -14.69 -27.53
N ASP A 86 27.44 -13.46 -27.66
CA ASP A 86 28.84 -13.12 -27.43
C ASP A 86 28.94 -11.87 -26.55
N PRO A 87 29.24 -12.03 -25.25
CA PRO A 87 29.35 -10.92 -24.30
C PRO A 87 30.68 -10.16 -24.41
N THR A 88 31.51 -10.47 -25.40
CA THR A 88 32.74 -9.75 -25.73
C THR A 88 32.62 -8.92 -27.01
N LEU A 89 31.48 -9.04 -27.72
CA LEU A 89 31.23 -8.40 -28.99
C LEU A 89 31.07 -6.88 -28.85
N THR A 90 31.73 -6.12 -29.74
CA THR A 90 31.69 -4.65 -29.74
C THR A 90 31.13 -4.05 -31.03
N GLU A 91 30.91 -4.87 -32.06
CA GLU A 91 30.35 -4.51 -33.36
C GLU A 91 29.30 -5.58 -33.72
N PHE A 92 28.11 -5.16 -34.15
CA PHE A 92 26.95 -6.04 -34.38
C PHE A 92 26.54 -5.96 -35.85
N GLU A 93 26.22 -7.10 -36.46
CA GLU A 93 25.74 -7.20 -37.85
C GLU A 93 24.20 -7.18 -37.92
N GLY A 94 23.53 -7.64 -36.86
CA GLY A 94 22.08 -7.57 -36.63
C GLY A 94 21.67 -6.49 -35.61
N ILE A 95 20.62 -6.75 -34.84
CA ILE A 95 20.10 -5.87 -33.78
C ILE A 95 20.81 -6.24 -32.46
N PRO A 96 21.50 -5.31 -31.79
CA PRO A 96 22.14 -5.59 -30.50
C PRO A 96 21.10 -5.90 -29.41
N LYS A 97 21.09 -7.13 -28.90
CA LYS A 97 20.20 -7.61 -27.83
C LYS A 97 20.94 -7.59 -26.49
N THR A 98 20.29 -7.04 -25.46
CA THR A 98 20.82 -6.88 -24.09
C THR A 98 20.07 -7.79 -23.14
N ASN A 99 20.58 -9.01 -22.91
CA ASN A 99 19.88 -10.02 -22.13
C ASN A 99 19.92 -9.71 -20.62
N GLN A 100 20.97 -9.06 -20.11
CA GLN A 100 21.17 -8.77 -18.68
C GLN A 100 20.18 -7.72 -18.16
N ALA A 101 19.02 -8.16 -17.65
CA ALA A 101 17.88 -7.30 -17.34
C ALA A 101 17.92 -6.62 -15.95
N TYR A 102 18.37 -7.31 -14.89
CA TYR A 102 18.32 -6.79 -13.51
C TYR A 102 19.69 -6.66 -12.84
N VAL A 103 19.85 -5.65 -11.99
CA VAL A 103 20.74 -5.73 -10.80
C VAL A 103 19.98 -6.50 -9.70
N TRP A 104 20.37 -7.75 -9.40
CA TRP A 104 19.57 -8.63 -8.54
C TRP A 104 20.20 -8.90 -7.16
N GLY A 105 21.35 -9.57 -7.09
CA GLY A 105 22.15 -9.59 -5.86
C GLY A 105 22.85 -8.25 -5.69
N PHE A 106 22.79 -7.63 -4.50
CA PHE A 106 23.32 -6.28 -4.28
C PHE A 106 23.87 -6.09 -2.86
N VAL A 107 25.15 -5.75 -2.74
CA VAL A 107 25.81 -5.46 -1.46
C VAL A 107 26.96 -4.47 -1.63
N LYS A 108 27.44 -3.86 -0.54
CA LYS A 108 28.60 -2.96 -0.55
C LYS A 108 29.54 -3.33 0.58
N ASP A 109 30.84 -3.38 0.28
CA ASP A 109 31.92 -3.47 1.27
C ASP A 109 33.00 -2.44 0.95
N GLY A 110 33.38 -1.64 1.95
CA GLY A 110 34.28 -0.50 1.74
C GLY A 110 33.80 0.42 0.59
N PRO A 111 34.65 0.71 -0.42
CA PRO A 111 34.27 1.46 -1.62
C PRO A 111 33.62 0.61 -2.71
N ASN A 112 33.53 -0.72 -2.56
CA ASN A 112 33.14 -1.64 -3.62
C ASN A 112 31.65 -2.01 -3.49
N ILE A 113 30.83 -1.66 -4.48
CA ILE A 113 29.48 -2.19 -4.65
C ILE A 113 29.59 -3.47 -5.48
N TRP A 114 29.17 -4.59 -4.91
CA TRP A 114 29.14 -5.88 -5.57
C TRP A 114 27.72 -6.23 -5.97
N PHE A 115 27.55 -6.71 -7.20
CA PHE A 115 26.26 -7.12 -7.68
C PHE A 115 26.33 -8.24 -8.70
N GLY A 116 25.22 -8.95 -8.85
CA GLY A 116 25.06 -9.92 -9.92
C GLY A 116 23.71 -9.80 -10.60
N THR A 117 23.63 -10.35 -11.81
CA THR A 117 22.53 -10.05 -12.73
C THR A 117 21.48 -11.14 -12.84
N ALA A 118 20.36 -10.76 -13.43
CA ALA A 118 19.30 -11.66 -13.89
C ALA A 118 19.07 -11.43 -15.40
N PRO A 119 19.27 -12.45 -16.25
CA PRO A 119 19.05 -12.34 -17.69
C PRO A 119 17.62 -12.75 -18.09
N ASN A 120 17.07 -12.10 -19.13
CA ASN A 120 15.77 -12.39 -19.79
C ASN A 120 14.61 -12.77 -18.84
N VAL A 121 14.50 -12.08 -17.70
CA VAL A 121 13.59 -12.51 -16.64
C VAL A 121 12.12 -12.45 -17.02
N LEU A 122 11.73 -11.60 -17.98
CA LEU A 122 10.39 -11.59 -18.53
C LEU A 122 10.06 -12.95 -19.18
N CYS A 123 10.93 -13.42 -20.07
CA CYS A 123 10.82 -14.74 -20.72
C CYS A 123 10.84 -15.90 -19.72
N LEU A 124 11.61 -15.77 -18.62
CA LEU A 124 11.60 -16.76 -17.53
C LEU A 124 10.26 -16.82 -16.78
N VAL A 125 9.63 -15.66 -16.56
CA VAL A 125 8.30 -15.60 -15.93
C VAL A 125 7.23 -16.17 -16.88
N GLU A 126 7.29 -15.80 -18.15
CA GLU A 126 6.38 -16.30 -19.19
C GLU A 126 6.47 -17.82 -19.34
N ALA A 127 7.66 -18.38 -19.53
CA ALA A 127 7.85 -19.82 -19.69
C ALA A 127 7.57 -20.59 -18.39
N GLY A 128 8.15 -20.16 -17.26
CA GLY A 128 8.14 -20.92 -16.02
C GLY A 128 6.88 -20.78 -15.16
N PHE A 129 6.25 -19.60 -15.14
CA PHE A 129 5.09 -19.34 -14.27
C PHE A 129 3.78 -19.23 -15.03
N LEU A 130 3.82 -18.75 -16.28
CA LEU A 130 2.63 -18.54 -17.10
C LEU A 130 2.43 -19.67 -18.13
N GLY A 131 3.49 -20.41 -18.51
CA GLY A 131 3.46 -21.58 -19.37
C GLY A 131 3.75 -21.33 -20.86
N PHE A 132 4.33 -20.19 -21.22
CA PHE A 132 4.53 -19.76 -22.61
C PHE A 132 5.91 -20.08 -23.13
N THR A 133 5.98 -21.08 -24.01
CA THR A 133 7.24 -21.60 -24.59
C THR A 133 7.44 -21.23 -26.07
N GLY A 134 6.48 -20.51 -26.67
CA GLY A 134 6.56 -20.03 -28.05
C GLY A 134 7.24 -18.66 -28.16
N GLY A 135 8.11 -18.50 -29.17
CA GLY A 135 8.77 -17.22 -29.42
C GLY A 135 7.82 -16.12 -29.90
N HIS A 136 8.03 -14.91 -29.42
CA HIS A 136 7.26 -13.71 -29.79
C HIS A 136 8.09 -12.42 -29.57
N GLU A 137 7.87 -11.43 -30.44
CA GLU A 137 8.54 -10.12 -30.42
C GLU A 137 7.48 -9.01 -30.34
N VAL A 138 7.80 -7.92 -29.63
CA VAL A 138 6.80 -6.90 -29.30
C VAL A 138 7.33 -5.49 -29.40
N ASP A 139 6.62 -4.69 -30.21
CA ASP A 139 6.82 -3.25 -30.41
C ASP A 139 8.28 -2.86 -30.71
N ASN A 140 9.03 -3.80 -31.29
CA ASN A 140 10.48 -3.74 -31.58
C ASN A 140 11.37 -3.39 -30.37
N CYS A 141 10.84 -3.49 -29.13
CA CYS A 141 11.55 -3.09 -27.90
C CYS A 141 11.98 -4.27 -27.04
N TRP A 142 11.33 -5.43 -27.20
CA TRP A 142 11.75 -6.68 -26.57
C TRP A 142 11.29 -7.92 -27.35
N VAL A 143 11.99 -9.03 -27.13
CA VAL A 143 11.70 -10.36 -27.67
C VAL A 143 11.92 -11.42 -26.60
N CYS A 144 11.08 -12.45 -26.64
CA CYS A 144 11.36 -13.74 -26.02
C CYS A 144 11.33 -14.79 -27.13
N GLU A 145 12.46 -15.46 -27.38
CA GLU A 145 12.57 -16.38 -28.52
C GLU A 145 11.99 -17.77 -28.26
N GLY A 146 11.76 -18.13 -27.00
CA GLY A 146 11.20 -19.43 -26.62
C GLY A 146 12.02 -20.60 -27.19
N HIS A 147 11.36 -21.71 -27.51
CA HIS A 147 12.01 -22.94 -28.01
C HIS A 147 12.73 -22.83 -29.35
N TYR A 148 12.74 -21.66 -29.99
CA TYR A 148 13.40 -21.45 -31.28
C TYR A 148 14.89 -21.10 -31.15
N THR A 149 15.41 -20.85 -29.94
CA THR A 149 16.76 -20.32 -29.74
C THR A 149 17.88 -21.20 -30.29
N TRP A 150 17.85 -22.53 -30.11
CA TRP A 150 18.84 -23.47 -30.69
C TRP A 150 18.24 -24.87 -30.97
N ASP A 151 18.46 -25.39 -32.18
CA ASP A 151 18.11 -26.77 -32.58
C ASP A 151 18.85 -27.88 -31.79
N THR A 152 19.89 -27.54 -31.02
CA THR A 152 20.84 -28.51 -30.45
C THR A 152 20.41 -29.09 -29.09
N TYR A 153 19.44 -28.47 -28.39
CA TYR A 153 19.06 -28.84 -27.02
C TYR A 153 17.53 -28.87 -26.81
N PRO A 154 16.84 -29.89 -27.35
CA PRO A 154 15.37 -29.97 -27.34
C PRO A 154 14.72 -30.09 -25.94
N ASP A 155 15.48 -30.38 -24.89
CA ASP A 155 14.98 -30.66 -23.53
C ASP A 155 15.20 -29.50 -22.53
N ALA A 156 15.67 -28.33 -22.96
CA ALA A 156 15.98 -27.21 -22.07
C ALA A 156 14.74 -26.38 -21.67
N ILE A 157 14.28 -26.48 -20.42
CA ILE A 157 13.06 -25.78 -19.93
C ILE A 157 13.10 -24.24 -20.13
N PHE A 158 14.29 -23.64 -20.14
CA PHE A 158 14.50 -22.19 -20.23
C PHE A 158 15.17 -21.78 -21.55
N TYR A 159 14.52 -22.07 -22.68
CA TYR A 159 15.09 -21.93 -24.01
C TYR A 159 15.72 -20.54 -24.32
N ASP A 160 15.14 -19.42 -23.88
CA ASP A 160 15.72 -18.05 -24.07
C ASP A 160 16.46 -17.50 -22.85
N TRP A 161 17.09 -18.37 -22.06
CA TRP A 161 17.95 -17.99 -20.95
C TRP A 161 19.42 -17.83 -21.39
N ARG A 162 20.19 -17.00 -20.67
CA ARG A 162 21.64 -16.81 -20.83
C ARG A 162 22.32 -16.84 -19.46
N PRO A 163 23.63 -17.11 -19.33
CA PRO A 163 24.31 -17.05 -18.03
C PRO A 163 24.25 -15.65 -17.39
N PRO A 164 24.04 -15.53 -16.07
CA PRO A 164 24.18 -14.28 -15.36
C PRO A 164 25.65 -13.87 -15.24
N ARG A 165 25.89 -12.65 -14.77
CA ARG A 165 27.19 -11.99 -14.66
C ARG A 165 27.41 -11.46 -13.25
N ILE A 166 28.66 -11.34 -12.85
CA ILE A 166 29.06 -10.81 -11.53
C ILE A 166 29.93 -9.57 -11.75
N PHE A 167 29.57 -8.47 -11.08
CA PHE A 167 30.22 -7.17 -11.21
C PHE A 167 30.65 -6.60 -9.86
N MET A 168 31.71 -5.79 -9.90
CA MET A 168 32.16 -4.94 -8.80
C MET A 168 32.32 -3.52 -9.34
N TYR A 169 31.60 -2.57 -8.76
CA TYR A 169 31.75 -1.14 -9.05
C TYR A 169 32.45 -0.43 -7.88
N ASN A 170 33.60 0.19 -8.14
CA ASN A 170 34.35 0.93 -7.12
C ASN A 170 33.91 2.40 -7.10
N THR A 171 33.23 2.80 -6.01
CA THR A 171 32.65 4.14 -5.85
C THR A 171 33.68 5.26 -5.67
N ALA A 172 34.94 4.93 -5.40
CA ALA A 172 36.02 5.91 -5.23
C ALA A 172 36.83 6.12 -6.52
N ALA A 173 36.95 5.08 -7.34
CA ALA A 173 37.64 5.11 -8.63
C ALA A 173 36.72 5.49 -9.81
N ASP A 174 35.40 5.35 -9.66
CA ASP A 174 34.40 5.51 -10.76
C ASP A 174 34.63 4.48 -11.88
N VAL A 175 34.83 3.21 -11.47
CA VAL A 175 35.16 2.09 -12.36
C VAL A 175 34.26 0.89 -12.09
N LEU A 176 33.65 0.35 -13.14
CA LEU A 176 33.01 -0.96 -13.17
C LEU A 176 34.04 -2.02 -13.61
N GLU A 177 34.15 -3.10 -12.86
CA GLU A 177 34.89 -4.30 -13.22
C GLU A 177 33.95 -5.49 -13.28
N GLU A 178 34.05 -6.30 -14.33
CA GLU A 178 33.37 -7.59 -14.38
C GLU A 178 34.25 -8.69 -13.79
N LYS A 179 33.68 -9.50 -12.89
CA LYS A 179 34.37 -10.52 -12.10
C LYS A 179 34.10 -11.95 -12.59
N THR A 180 33.14 -12.15 -13.49
CA THR A 180 32.78 -13.45 -14.08
C THR A 180 33.99 -14.21 -14.67
N GLY A 181 34.93 -13.48 -15.31
CA GLY A 181 36.13 -14.06 -15.91
C GLY A 181 37.18 -14.57 -14.91
N LEU A 182 37.02 -14.32 -13.61
CA LEU A 182 37.92 -14.80 -12.55
C LEU A 182 37.53 -16.19 -12.03
N LEU A 183 36.36 -16.71 -12.40
CA LEU A 183 35.87 -18.01 -11.97
C LEU A 183 36.70 -19.14 -12.57
N ASP A 184 37.00 -20.15 -11.76
CA ASP A 184 37.62 -21.39 -12.19
C ASP A 184 36.67 -22.25 -13.05
N GLU A 185 37.11 -23.44 -13.46
CA GLU A 185 36.27 -24.35 -14.25
C GLU A 185 34.99 -24.75 -13.51
N LEU A 186 35.10 -25.09 -12.22
CA LEU A 186 33.96 -25.45 -11.38
C LEU A 186 33.00 -24.27 -11.15
N GLY A 187 33.53 -23.08 -10.88
CA GLY A 187 32.74 -21.85 -10.72
C GLY A 187 32.00 -21.47 -12.00
N ARG A 188 32.64 -21.58 -13.17
CA ARG A 188 31.96 -21.32 -14.46
C ARG A 188 30.85 -22.34 -14.74
N THR A 189 31.07 -23.61 -14.44
CA THR A 189 30.02 -24.64 -14.53
C THR A 189 28.83 -24.29 -13.63
N ARG A 190 29.05 -23.97 -12.34
CA ARG A 190 27.98 -23.53 -11.44
C ARG A 190 27.26 -22.29 -11.94
N LEU A 191 27.96 -21.29 -12.46
CA LEU A 191 27.35 -20.07 -12.99
C LEU A 191 26.45 -20.35 -14.21
N ASN A 192 26.88 -21.23 -15.10
CA ASN A 192 26.08 -21.70 -16.25
C ASN A 192 24.85 -22.54 -15.85
N HIS A 193 24.78 -22.97 -14.59
CA HIS A 193 23.60 -23.59 -13.98
C HIS A 193 22.96 -22.71 -12.90
N THR A 194 23.16 -21.38 -12.91
CA THR A 194 22.56 -20.46 -11.92
C THR A 194 21.55 -19.53 -12.57
N LEU A 195 20.25 -19.72 -12.32
CA LEU A 195 19.15 -19.01 -13.02
C LEU A 195 19.32 -17.48 -13.06
N GLY A 196 19.84 -16.92 -11.99
CA GLY A 196 20.28 -15.53 -11.88
C GLY A 196 20.95 -15.33 -10.52
N ILE A 197 21.90 -14.39 -10.43
CA ILE A 197 22.59 -14.09 -9.17
C ILE A 197 21.65 -13.26 -8.30
N ARG A 198 20.76 -13.96 -7.60
CA ARG A 198 19.60 -13.46 -6.85
C ARG A 198 19.94 -12.68 -5.60
N SER A 199 21.09 -12.96 -4.98
CA SER A 199 21.46 -12.42 -3.68
C SER A 199 22.96 -12.14 -3.56
N ALA A 200 23.29 -11.18 -2.69
CA ALA A 200 24.67 -10.88 -2.31
C ALA A 200 24.75 -10.45 -0.83
N GLY A 201 25.87 -10.76 -0.18
CA GLY A 201 26.15 -10.44 1.22
C GLY A 201 27.65 -10.24 1.42
N ALA A 202 28.06 -9.44 2.41
CA ALA A 202 29.46 -9.15 2.68
C ALA A 202 29.72 -9.03 4.17
N PHE A 203 30.78 -9.70 4.67
CA PHE A 203 31.22 -9.58 6.06
C PHE A 203 32.67 -10.05 6.24
N ASN A 204 33.40 -9.43 7.17
CA ASN A 204 34.79 -9.78 7.54
C ASN A 204 35.74 -10.09 6.36
N GLY A 205 35.66 -9.30 5.28
CA GLY A 205 36.56 -9.44 4.12
C GLY A 205 36.14 -10.48 3.08
N VAL A 206 34.98 -11.11 3.23
CA VAL A 206 34.39 -12.01 2.22
C VAL A 206 33.11 -11.39 1.66
N VAL A 207 32.96 -11.43 0.34
CA VAL A 207 31.71 -11.15 -0.39
C VAL A 207 31.17 -12.46 -0.94
N PHE A 208 29.91 -12.74 -0.66
CA PHE A 208 29.13 -13.80 -1.29
C PHE A 208 28.21 -13.19 -2.35
N VAL A 209 28.13 -13.87 -3.49
CA VAL A 209 27.05 -13.68 -4.47
C VAL A 209 26.51 -15.06 -4.86
N GLY A 210 25.22 -15.18 -5.17
CA GLY A 210 24.66 -16.47 -5.55
C GLY A 210 23.18 -16.48 -5.87
N GLY A 211 22.67 -17.65 -6.26
CA GLY A 211 21.30 -17.82 -6.74
C GLY A 211 20.87 -19.27 -6.95
N PRO A 212 19.59 -19.49 -7.33
CA PRO A 212 19.04 -20.82 -7.57
C PRO A 212 19.80 -21.60 -8.65
N ASN A 213 20.14 -22.85 -8.34
CA ASN A 213 20.64 -23.81 -9.31
C ASN A 213 19.51 -24.28 -10.23
N THR A 214 19.76 -24.42 -11.53
CA THR A 214 18.77 -24.86 -12.52
C THR A 214 18.55 -26.37 -12.58
N GLY A 215 19.17 -27.17 -11.70
CA GLY A 215 18.95 -28.63 -11.67
C GLY A 215 19.55 -29.33 -12.89
N GLY A 216 20.71 -28.85 -13.37
CA GLY A 216 21.34 -29.35 -14.60
C GLY A 216 20.75 -28.80 -15.91
N LEU A 217 19.70 -27.99 -15.88
CA LEU A 217 18.98 -27.47 -17.05
C LEU A 217 19.67 -26.25 -17.73
N GLY A 218 21.01 -26.26 -17.80
CA GLY A 218 21.83 -25.23 -18.44
C GLY A 218 22.67 -25.79 -19.60
N PRO A 219 23.20 -24.94 -20.50
CA PRO A 219 23.97 -25.38 -21.65
C PRO A 219 25.31 -26.01 -21.21
N THR A 220 25.45 -27.32 -21.43
CA THR A 220 26.67 -28.07 -21.08
C THR A 220 27.77 -27.84 -22.12
N THR A 221 28.76 -27.02 -21.80
CA THR A 221 29.79 -26.58 -22.77
C THR A 221 30.84 -27.64 -23.15
N THR A 222 30.80 -28.84 -22.56
CA THR A 222 31.87 -29.85 -22.70
C THR A 222 31.41 -31.24 -23.16
N GLY A 223 30.11 -31.53 -23.20
CA GLY A 223 29.59 -32.87 -23.52
C GLY A 223 30.04 -33.98 -22.56
N ALA A 224 30.67 -33.61 -21.43
CA ALA A 224 31.09 -34.51 -20.37
C ALA A 224 30.19 -34.26 -19.16
N GLN A 225 29.48 -35.30 -18.70
CA GLN A 225 28.97 -35.28 -17.34
C GLN A 225 30.15 -35.34 -16.39
N LEU A 226 30.63 -34.18 -15.96
CA LEU A 226 31.36 -34.06 -14.71
C LEU A 226 30.35 -34.36 -13.59
N GLU A 227 30.65 -35.35 -12.76
CA GLU A 227 29.96 -35.55 -11.49
C GLU A 227 30.30 -34.34 -10.60
N VAL A 228 29.48 -33.29 -10.66
CA VAL A 228 29.59 -32.11 -9.80
C VAL A 228 28.56 -32.22 -8.68
N ASP A 229 29.00 -32.09 -7.44
CA ASP A 229 28.11 -32.07 -6.27
C ASP A 229 27.04 -30.97 -6.41
N GLY A 230 25.78 -31.36 -6.23
CA GLY A 230 24.63 -30.47 -6.34
C GLY A 230 24.18 -30.13 -7.77
N ILE A 231 24.34 -31.02 -8.75
CA ILE A 231 23.69 -30.84 -10.07
C ILE A 231 22.15 -30.94 -9.97
N ASP A 232 21.62 -31.74 -9.04
CA ASP A 232 20.19 -32.04 -8.93
C ASP A 232 19.33 -30.90 -8.31
N GLY A 233 19.93 -29.77 -7.92
CA GLY A 233 19.26 -28.63 -7.30
C GLY A 233 20.17 -27.85 -6.34
N GLY A 234 19.60 -26.93 -5.55
CA GLY A 234 20.33 -26.17 -4.53
C GLY A 234 20.52 -24.68 -4.85
N ILE A 235 21.37 -24.02 -4.05
CA ILE A 235 21.84 -22.65 -4.27
C ILE A 235 23.31 -22.64 -4.63
N ASN A 236 23.66 -22.12 -5.81
CA ASN A 236 25.05 -21.86 -6.17
C ASN A 236 25.53 -20.58 -5.50
N LEU A 237 26.62 -20.67 -4.72
CA LEU A 237 27.30 -19.55 -4.07
C LEU A 237 28.73 -19.39 -4.60
N PHE A 238 29.15 -18.14 -4.75
CA PHE A 238 30.49 -17.73 -5.16
C PHE A 238 31.06 -16.77 -4.12
N ALA A 239 32.28 -17.03 -3.66
CA ALA A 239 32.96 -16.21 -2.67
C ALA A 239 34.10 -15.41 -3.31
N PHE A 240 34.23 -14.15 -2.92
CA PHE A 240 35.31 -13.25 -3.33
C PHE A 240 35.92 -12.56 -2.12
N ASN A 241 37.22 -12.26 -2.18
CA ASN A 241 37.87 -11.40 -1.22
C ASN A 241 37.40 -9.96 -1.42
N ALA A 242 36.78 -9.36 -0.41
CA ALA A 242 36.15 -8.05 -0.51
C ALA A 242 37.16 -6.91 -0.81
N ASN A 243 38.42 -7.09 -0.40
CA ASN A 243 39.48 -6.10 -0.53
C ASN A 243 40.23 -6.21 -1.87
N THR A 244 40.58 -7.42 -2.30
CA THR A 244 41.37 -7.65 -3.53
C THR A 244 40.50 -7.95 -4.76
N GLY A 245 39.24 -8.36 -4.55
CA GLY A 245 38.35 -8.82 -5.61
C GLY A 245 38.72 -10.19 -6.20
N GLU A 246 39.67 -10.91 -5.58
CA GLU A 246 40.07 -12.26 -5.96
C GLU A 246 38.96 -13.27 -5.66
N TYR A 247 38.78 -14.26 -6.54
CA TYR A 247 37.85 -15.36 -6.33
C TYR A 247 38.41 -16.34 -5.31
N LEU A 248 37.62 -16.66 -4.28
CA LEU A 248 37.98 -17.57 -3.18
C LEU A 248 37.45 -18.99 -3.40
N GLY A 249 36.49 -19.16 -4.31
CA GLY A 249 35.88 -20.45 -4.63
C GLY A 249 34.37 -20.36 -4.81
N SER A 250 33.74 -21.52 -5.00
CA SER A 250 32.28 -21.66 -5.07
C SER A 250 31.83 -22.93 -4.36
N THR A 251 30.55 -22.97 -3.96
CA THR A 251 29.87 -24.16 -3.45
C THR A 251 28.43 -24.24 -3.95
N THR A 252 27.81 -25.41 -3.82
CA THR A 252 26.36 -25.58 -3.93
C THR A 252 25.82 -25.85 -2.53
N ILE A 253 24.77 -25.14 -2.11
CA ILE A 253 23.99 -25.48 -0.92
C ILE A 253 22.80 -26.31 -1.40
N ASP A 254 23.00 -27.63 -1.43
CA ASP A 254 22.01 -28.64 -1.81
C ASP A 254 21.32 -29.28 -0.59
N TRP A 255 21.92 -29.21 0.60
CA TRP A 255 21.44 -29.87 1.81
C TRP A 255 21.53 -29.00 3.07
N LEU A 256 20.49 -29.03 3.92
CA LEU A 256 20.34 -28.18 5.11
C LEU A 256 20.32 -28.93 6.46
N GLY A 257 20.79 -30.18 6.52
CA GLY A 257 20.86 -30.97 7.75
C GLY A 257 19.75 -32.03 7.88
N GLU A 258 19.26 -32.26 9.10
CA GLU A 258 18.46 -33.45 9.52
C GLU A 258 17.14 -33.74 8.76
N PHE A 259 16.78 -33.00 7.71
CA PHE A 259 15.64 -33.21 6.81
C PHE A 259 15.78 -34.44 5.90
N GLY A 260 16.14 -35.58 6.48
CA GLY A 260 16.45 -36.83 5.80
C GLY A 260 15.43 -37.15 4.69
N SER A 261 15.93 -37.20 3.45
CA SER A 261 15.24 -37.60 2.21
C SER A 261 14.16 -36.69 1.61
N MET A 262 13.87 -35.48 2.14
CA MET A 262 12.70 -34.70 1.67
C MET A 262 12.86 -33.18 1.43
N GLY A 263 14.06 -32.58 1.38
CA GLY A 263 14.13 -31.18 0.91
C GLY A 263 15.52 -30.57 0.68
N TYR A 264 15.57 -29.56 -0.20
CA TYR A 264 16.76 -28.80 -0.58
C TYR A 264 16.46 -27.29 -0.69
N ALA A 265 17.49 -26.45 -0.62
CA ALA A 265 17.32 -25.00 -0.77
C ALA A 265 17.16 -24.62 -2.24
N ASP A 266 16.02 -24.04 -2.63
CA ASP A 266 15.74 -23.62 -4.02
C ASP A 266 15.71 -22.09 -4.20
N ASN A 267 15.70 -21.35 -3.09
CA ASN A 267 15.64 -19.89 -3.09
C ASN A 267 16.65 -19.27 -2.11
N ILE A 268 17.24 -18.13 -2.47
CA ILE A 268 18.13 -17.35 -1.60
C ILE A 268 17.78 -15.87 -1.66
N ARG A 269 17.84 -15.18 -0.52
CA ARG A 269 17.41 -13.78 -0.35
C ARG A 269 18.46 -12.91 0.33
N LYS A 270 18.08 -11.65 0.57
CA LYS A 270 18.88 -10.60 1.18
C LYS A 270 19.67 -11.12 2.38
N TRP A 271 20.86 -10.58 2.55
CA TRP A 271 21.72 -10.86 3.70
C TRP A 271 21.66 -9.68 4.67
N VAL A 272 21.80 -9.96 5.96
CA VAL A 272 21.85 -8.92 7.00
C VAL A 272 22.96 -9.23 8.01
N VAL A 273 23.75 -8.21 8.35
CA VAL A 273 24.65 -8.27 9.50
C VAL A 273 23.88 -7.79 10.71
N ALA A 274 23.66 -8.69 11.68
CA ALA A 274 22.95 -8.40 12.92
C ALA A 274 23.81 -8.81 14.11
N ASN A 275 23.98 -7.89 15.09
CA ASN A 275 24.89 -8.08 16.24
C ASN A 275 26.30 -8.57 15.88
N GLY A 276 26.85 -8.16 14.72
CA GLY A 276 28.18 -8.58 14.27
C GLY A 276 28.25 -10.01 13.71
N VAL A 277 27.11 -10.58 13.30
CA VAL A 277 27.02 -11.88 12.64
C VAL A 277 26.22 -11.73 11.34
N LEU A 278 26.69 -12.37 10.27
CA LEU A 278 26.05 -12.35 8.96
C LEU A 278 25.00 -13.47 8.84
N TYR A 279 23.77 -13.11 8.44
CA TYR A 279 22.64 -14.01 8.26
C TYR A 279 22.06 -13.90 6.84
N CYS A 280 21.41 -14.97 6.38
CA CYS A 280 20.72 -15.05 5.09
C CYS A 280 19.42 -15.85 5.20
N GLY A 281 18.36 -15.44 4.48
CA GLY A 281 17.12 -16.20 4.34
C GLY A 281 17.10 -17.08 3.08
N LEU A 282 16.59 -18.30 3.22
CA LEU A 282 16.39 -19.28 2.15
C LEU A 282 14.91 -19.67 1.98
N GLY A 283 14.53 -20.01 0.75
CA GLY A 283 13.39 -20.87 0.47
C GLY A 283 13.84 -22.33 0.42
N VAL A 284 12.95 -23.24 0.81
CA VAL A 284 13.23 -24.67 0.95
C VAL A 284 12.14 -25.46 0.25
N ASN A 285 12.54 -26.16 -0.81
CA ASN A 285 11.66 -27.08 -1.52
C ASN A 285 11.52 -28.38 -0.72
N SER A 286 10.29 -28.80 -0.46
CA SER A 286 9.95 -30.03 0.28
C SER A 286 9.80 -31.29 -0.62
N GLY A 287 10.41 -31.27 -1.81
CA GLY A 287 10.35 -32.37 -2.78
C GLY A 287 9.05 -32.47 -3.57
N TYR A 288 8.17 -31.46 -3.48
CA TYR A 288 6.93 -31.38 -4.27
C TYR A 288 7.20 -30.56 -5.54
N ASP A 289 6.93 -31.17 -6.69
CA ASP A 289 7.24 -30.66 -8.04
C ASP A 289 6.61 -29.28 -8.31
N LEU A 290 7.37 -28.19 -8.16
CA LEU A 290 6.87 -26.81 -8.32
C LEU A 290 6.34 -26.52 -9.72
N ASN A 291 6.97 -27.08 -10.76
CA ASN A 291 6.57 -26.87 -12.16
C ASN A 291 5.19 -27.47 -12.47
N ASN A 292 4.78 -28.48 -11.69
CA ASN A 292 3.52 -29.20 -11.88
C ASN A 292 2.53 -29.01 -10.72
N SER A 293 2.93 -28.36 -9.62
CA SER A 293 2.09 -28.17 -8.41
C SER A 293 1.58 -26.74 -8.22
N PHE A 294 2.34 -25.71 -8.59
CA PHE A 294 1.96 -24.30 -8.35
C PHE A 294 0.56 -23.99 -8.90
N VAL A 295 0.20 -24.61 -10.02
CA VAL A 295 -1.06 -24.37 -10.73
C VAL A 295 -2.07 -25.52 -10.62
N ASN A 296 -1.64 -26.76 -10.32
CA ASN A 296 -2.55 -27.92 -10.24
C ASN A 296 -3.04 -28.25 -8.82
N ASN A 297 -2.29 -27.91 -7.76
CA ASN A 297 -2.67 -28.23 -6.39
C ASN A 297 -3.61 -27.21 -5.74
N LEU A 298 -3.66 -25.99 -6.28
CA LEU A 298 -4.46 -24.87 -5.77
C LEU A 298 -5.98 -25.16 -5.66
N GLY A 299 -6.48 -26.15 -6.42
CA GLY A 299 -7.91 -26.50 -6.48
C GLY A 299 -8.40 -27.62 -5.55
N GLN A 300 -7.55 -28.35 -4.84
CA GLN A 300 -8.01 -29.58 -4.13
C GLN A 300 -8.13 -29.47 -2.60
N ASP A 301 -7.46 -28.53 -1.92
CA ASP A 301 -7.32 -28.62 -0.45
C ASP A 301 -7.34 -27.28 0.34
N LEU A 302 -7.94 -26.21 -0.21
CA LEU A 302 -8.08 -24.92 0.49
C LEU A 302 -9.10 -24.93 1.67
N ASN A 303 -9.91 -25.98 1.80
CA ASN A 303 -10.93 -26.12 2.86
C ASN A 303 -10.44 -26.84 4.13
N LYS A 304 -9.14 -27.18 4.22
CA LYS A 304 -8.57 -27.78 5.44
C LYS A 304 -8.09 -26.70 6.40
N SER A 305 -8.52 -26.78 7.66
CA SER A 305 -8.06 -25.90 8.73
C SER A 305 -6.55 -26.08 8.97
N VAL A 306 -5.76 -25.04 8.71
CA VAL A 306 -4.30 -25.05 8.92
C VAL A 306 -4.00 -25.11 10.42
N ASP A 307 -3.50 -26.26 10.89
CA ASP A 307 -2.91 -26.34 12.23
C ASP A 307 -1.46 -25.83 12.17
N GLN A 308 -1.24 -24.60 12.63
CA GLN A 308 0.08 -23.96 12.65
C GLN A 308 1.04 -24.56 13.69
N THR A 309 0.65 -25.60 14.46
CA THR A 309 1.49 -26.17 15.52
C THR A 309 2.44 -27.29 15.07
N ASP A 310 2.27 -27.84 13.87
CA ASP A 310 3.07 -28.97 13.39
C ASP A 310 3.80 -28.63 12.06
N VAL A 311 4.90 -27.88 12.17
CA VAL A 311 5.82 -27.62 11.04
C VAL A 311 6.71 -28.86 10.82
N THR A 312 6.09 -29.95 10.36
CA THR A 312 6.79 -31.21 10.05
C THR A 312 7.76 -31.08 8.88
N THR A 313 7.53 -30.09 8.00
CA THR A 313 8.44 -29.73 6.90
C THR A 313 8.46 -28.20 6.74
N PRO A 314 9.61 -27.53 6.92
CA PRO A 314 9.72 -26.09 6.71
C PRO A 314 9.74 -25.73 5.22
N GLY A 315 9.13 -24.59 4.87
CA GLY A 315 9.22 -23.98 3.53
C GLY A 315 10.33 -22.93 3.42
N GLY A 316 10.98 -22.58 4.53
CA GLY A 316 12.08 -21.62 4.54
C GLY A 316 13.04 -21.85 5.71
N ALA A 317 14.27 -21.37 5.54
CA ALA A 317 15.32 -21.48 6.54
C ALA A 317 16.07 -20.15 6.70
N ILE A 318 16.69 -19.95 7.85
CA ILE A 318 17.62 -18.85 8.11
C ILE A 318 18.98 -19.46 8.42
N MET A 319 19.97 -19.10 7.61
CA MET A 319 21.36 -19.48 7.82
C MET A 319 22.14 -18.35 8.47
N ARG A 320 23.15 -18.77 9.23
CA ARG A 320 24.23 -17.96 9.78
C ARG A 320 25.55 -18.33 9.11
N TRP A 321 26.38 -17.34 8.83
CA TRP A 321 27.76 -17.57 8.41
C TRP A 321 28.71 -17.73 9.62
N ARG A 322 29.64 -18.69 9.51
CA ARG A 322 30.66 -19.03 10.52
C ARG A 322 32.10 -18.99 9.97
N GLY A 323 32.26 -18.79 8.67
CA GLY A 323 33.54 -18.93 7.96
C GLY A 323 34.48 -17.72 8.08
N ASN A 324 35.51 -17.72 7.24
CA ASN A 324 36.51 -16.67 7.11
C ASN A 324 37.05 -16.63 5.66
N VAL A 325 38.10 -15.86 5.37
CA VAL A 325 38.65 -15.73 4.01
C VAL A 325 39.31 -17.03 3.50
N ASP A 326 39.94 -17.81 4.37
CA ASP A 326 40.63 -19.05 4.01
C ASP A 326 39.66 -20.25 3.92
N ASP A 327 38.51 -20.18 4.61
CA ASP A 327 37.43 -21.16 4.60
C ASP A 327 36.06 -20.44 4.60
N PRO A 328 35.59 -19.98 3.42
CA PRO A 328 34.41 -19.12 3.34
C PRO A 328 33.08 -19.88 3.42
N PHE A 329 33.02 -21.19 3.20
CA PHE A 329 31.75 -21.91 3.02
C PHE A 329 31.17 -22.57 4.29
N GLN A 330 31.54 -22.07 5.47
CA GLN A 330 31.01 -22.56 6.74
C GLN A 330 29.69 -21.85 7.11
N PHE A 331 28.58 -22.59 7.07
CA PHE A 331 27.23 -22.13 7.39
C PHE A 331 26.53 -23.02 8.43
N GLU A 332 25.57 -22.43 9.14
CA GLU A 332 24.78 -23.07 10.20
C GLU A 332 23.31 -22.65 10.06
N VAL A 333 22.37 -23.59 10.13
CA VAL A 333 20.93 -23.28 10.13
C VAL A 333 20.50 -22.88 11.55
N VAL A 334 19.96 -21.67 11.68
CA VAL A 334 19.59 -21.03 12.96
C VAL A 334 18.11 -20.62 13.03
N GLY A 335 17.34 -21.02 12.03
CA GLY A 335 15.91 -20.74 11.92
C GLY A 335 15.24 -21.62 10.89
N GLU A 336 14.08 -22.15 11.25
CA GLU A 336 13.19 -22.93 10.40
C GLU A 336 11.82 -22.25 10.42
N ILE A 337 11.25 -22.00 9.24
CA ILE A 337 9.97 -21.31 9.08
C ILE A 337 9.10 -22.02 8.04
N ALA A 338 7.79 -21.89 8.15
CA ALA A 338 6.84 -22.69 7.35
C ALA A 338 6.73 -22.24 5.87
N SER A 339 7.37 -21.13 5.51
CA SER A 339 7.20 -20.41 4.25
C SER A 339 8.53 -19.86 3.73
N ASP A 340 8.70 -19.81 2.41
CA ASP A 340 9.87 -19.23 1.72
C ASP A 340 10.30 -17.91 2.36
N ALA A 341 11.54 -17.81 2.86
CA ALA A 341 12.09 -16.52 3.21
C ALA A 341 12.13 -15.64 1.95
N ALA A 342 11.63 -14.40 2.05
CA ALA A 342 11.62 -13.42 0.97
C ALA A 342 12.54 -12.24 1.24
N GLU A 343 12.57 -11.77 2.50
CA GLU A 343 13.35 -10.64 3.00
C GLU A 343 13.76 -10.86 4.45
N ILE A 344 14.86 -10.25 4.89
CA ILE A 344 15.34 -10.34 6.28
C ILE A 344 15.91 -9.00 6.74
N ILE A 345 15.62 -8.61 7.99
CA ILE A 345 16.11 -7.37 8.58
C ILE A 345 16.33 -7.51 10.08
N GLN A 346 17.27 -6.74 10.64
CA GLN A 346 17.37 -6.58 12.10
C GLN A 346 16.45 -5.46 12.57
N HIS A 347 15.67 -5.72 13.62
CA HIS A 347 14.88 -4.71 14.33
C HIS A 347 14.90 -5.02 15.84
N ASN A 348 15.20 -4.02 16.65
CA ASN A 348 15.20 -4.07 18.12
C ASN A 348 15.86 -5.33 18.75
N GLY A 349 17.02 -5.73 18.22
CA GLY A 349 17.80 -6.87 18.73
C GLY A 349 17.31 -8.26 18.28
N ARG A 350 16.35 -8.33 17.35
CA ARG A 350 15.85 -9.55 16.72
C ARG A 350 16.01 -9.50 15.20
N LEU A 351 16.12 -10.66 14.57
CA LEU A 351 15.86 -10.83 13.13
C LEU A 351 14.34 -10.94 12.90
N TYR A 352 13.87 -10.26 11.87
CA TYR A 352 12.53 -10.43 11.30
C TYR A 352 12.67 -10.87 9.84
N VAL A 353 11.79 -11.77 9.40
CA VAL A 353 11.75 -12.33 8.04
C VAL A 353 10.35 -12.13 7.46
N ASN A 354 10.25 -11.58 6.25
CA ASN A 354 9.01 -11.57 5.47
C ASN A 354 9.04 -12.76 4.53
N THR A 355 7.90 -13.39 4.26
CA THR A 355 7.86 -14.65 3.48
C THR A 355 7.01 -14.56 2.20
N TRP A 356 7.24 -15.50 1.29
CA TRP A 356 6.32 -15.82 0.19
C TRP A 356 5.44 -17.01 0.59
N PRO A 357 4.24 -17.17 0.01
CA PRO A 357 3.33 -18.24 0.40
C PRO A 357 3.88 -19.60 -0.05
N ASN A 358 3.78 -20.60 0.83
CA ASN A 358 4.13 -21.99 0.52
C ASN A 358 2.84 -22.75 0.17
N ILE A 359 2.56 -22.85 -1.13
CA ILE A 359 1.37 -23.52 -1.69
C ILE A 359 1.62 -24.97 -2.13
N ALA A 360 2.87 -25.46 -2.05
CA ALA A 360 3.22 -26.82 -2.44
C ALA A 360 3.33 -27.78 -1.24
N GLY A 361 3.58 -27.24 -0.04
CA GLY A 361 3.63 -28.02 1.21
C GLY A 361 2.25 -28.44 1.72
N PRO A 362 2.16 -29.54 2.50
CA PRO A 362 0.91 -30.21 2.88
C PRO A 362 -0.06 -29.38 3.76
N SER A 363 0.39 -28.23 4.27
CA SER A 363 -0.37 -27.38 5.19
C SER A 363 -0.65 -25.96 4.65
N HIS A 364 -0.30 -25.67 3.38
CA HIS A 364 -0.60 -24.41 2.67
C HIS A 364 -0.42 -23.11 3.49
N PHE A 365 0.81 -22.62 3.64
CA PHE A 365 1.11 -21.47 4.50
C PHE A 365 1.09 -20.12 3.75
N PRO A 366 0.29 -19.12 4.19
CA PRO A 366 0.27 -17.79 3.60
C PRO A 366 1.54 -16.99 3.93
N ALA A 367 1.81 -15.91 3.17
CA ALA A 367 2.89 -14.97 3.47
C ALA A 367 2.69 -14.27 4.84
N GLY A 368 3.79 -14.01 5.54
CA GLY A 368 3.76 -13.35 6.84
C GLY A 368 5.12 -12.90 7.36
N ILE A 369 5.08 -12.21 8.50
CA ILE A 369 6.27 -11.74 9.22
C ILE A 369 6.60 -12.75 10.33
N TRP A 370 7.80 -13.32 10.27
CA TRP A 370 8.39 -14.19 11.29
C TRP A 370 9.42 -13.43 12.12
N ARG A 371 9.48 -13.74 13.42
CA ARG A 371 10.35 -13.10 14.42
C ARG A 371 11.17 -14.16 15.15
N SER A 372 12.49 -14.03 15.10
CA SER A 372 13.47 -14.82 15.85
C SER A 372 13.44 -14.59 17.38
N PRO A 373 14.16 -15.40 18.17
CA PRO A 373 14.61 -15.04 19.52
C PRO A 373 15.38 -13.71 19.59
N ILE A 374 15.68 -13.21 20.79
CA ILE A 374 16.66 -12.10 20.94
C ILE A 374 18.01 -12.66 20.50
N ILE A 375 18.68 -11.98 19.57
CA ILE A 375 19.97 -12.41 19.05
C ILE A 375 21.01 -12.34 20.18
N PRO A 376 21.64 -13.46 20.59
CA PRO A 376 22.73 -13.47 21.57
C PRO A 376 23.91 -12.57 21.16
N ALA A 377 24.81 -12.28 22.10
CA ALA A 377 26.01 -11.49 21.82
C ALA A 377 26.97 -12.18 20.83
N ASP A 378 26.94 -13.51 20.81
CA ASP A 378 27.63 -14.39 19.88
C ASP A 378 26.74 -14.87 18.72
N GLY A 379 25.52 -14.32 18.57
CA GLY A 379 24.56 -14.65 17.52
C GLY A 379 23.79 -15.96 17.74
N LEU A 380 22.64 -16.10 17.06
CA LEU A 380 21.81 -17.32 17.08
C LEU A 380 22.60 -18.58 16.65
N THR A 381 22.21 -19.75 17.15
CA THR A 381 22.79 -21.07 16.81
C THR A 381 21.72 -22.08 16.39
N ASP A 382 22.13 -23.30 16.05
CA ASP A 382 21.24 -24.45 15.79
C ASP A 382 20.12 -24.64 16.84
N ALA A 383 20.43 -24.47 18.12
CA ALA A 383 19.50 -24.54 19.24
C ALA A 383 18.34 -23.52 19.16
N ASP A 384 18.50 -22.41 18.44
CA ASP A 384 17.46 -21.38 18.27
C ASP A 384 16.46 -21.73 17.15
N LYS A 385 16.75 -22.74 16.30
CA LYS A 385 16.11 -22.89 14.99
C LYS A 385 14.58 -23.08 15.03
N HIS A 386 14.06 -23.73 16.08
CA HIS A 386 12.63 -23.96 16.27
C HIS A 386 11.91 -22.86 17.10
N PHE A 387 12.59 -21.79 17.50
CA PHE A 387 12.02 -20.73 18.36
C PHE A 387 11.58 -19.47 17.58
N TRP A 388 11.40 -19.59 16.27
CA TRP A 388 10.87 -18.53 15.41
C TRP A 388 9.33 -18.50 15.46
N ASN A 389 8.76 -17.29 15.50
CA ASN A 389 7.32 -17.09 15.71
C ASN A 389 6.74 -16.15 14.63
N MET A 390 5.65 -16.54 13.98
CA MET A 390 4.88 -15.65 13.12
C MET A 390 4.17 -14.57 13.97
N VAL A 391 4.33 -13.30 13.60
CA VAL A 391 3.74 -12.13 14.30
C VAL A 391 2.76 -11.33 13.44
N TRP A 392 2.66 -11.63 12.14
CA TRP A 392 1.66 -11.09 11.21
C TRP A 392 1.52 -12.03 10.02
N ASN A 393 0.35 -12.10 9.38
CA ASN A 393 0.17 -12.76 8.08
C ASN A 393 -0.85 -12.03 7.20
N VAL A 394 -0.81 -12.30 5.90
CA VAL A 394 -1.67 -11.62 4.91
C VAL A 394 -3.17 -11.81 5.17
N LEU A 395 -3.60 -12.93 5.76
CA LEU A 395 -5.03 -13.17 6.07
C LEU A 395 -5.59 -12.14 7.08
N GLN A 396 -4.74 -11.39 7.78
CA GLN A 396 -5.16 -10.24 8.58
C GLN A 396 -5.59 -9.04 7.73
N TYR A 397 -5.25 -8.97 6.44
CA TYR A 397 -5.61 -7.89 5.52
C TYR A 397 -6.48 -8.38 4.35
N GLU A 398 -6.07 -9.44 3.66
CA GLU A 398 -6.73 -9.95 2.45
C GLU A 398 -7.97 -10.81 2.79
N PRO A 399 -9.18 -10.42 2.36
CA PRO A 399 -10.41 -11.18 2.63
C PRO A 399 -10.65 -12.35 1.68
N ASP A 400 -10.04 -12.39 0.48
CA ASP A 400 -10.19 -13.51 -0.45
C ASP A 400 -9.14 -14.60 -0.21
N PRO A 401 -9.55 -15.85 0.12
CA PRO A 401 -8.61 -16.90 0.51
C PRO A 401 -7.72 -17.38 -0.64
N VAL A 402 -8.18 -17.32 -1.90
CA VAL A 402 -7.35 -17.71 -3.06
C VAL A 402 -6.34 -16.61 -3.37
N VAL A 403 -6.77 -15.34 -3.38
CA VAL A 403 -5.84 -14.22 -3.60
C VAL A 403 -4.78 -14.17 -2.47
N ALA A 404 -5.17 -14.39 -1.21
CA ALA A 404 -4.24 -14.43 -0.08
C ALA A 404 -3.12 -15.47 -0.25
N MET A 405 -3.40 -16.63 -0.85
CA MET A 405 -2.39 -17.67 -1.11
C MET A 405 -1.48 -17.37 -2.31
N THR A 406 -1.78 -16.34 -3.10
CA THR A 406 -0.87 -15.81 -4.15
C THR A 406 -0.09 -14.55 -3.71
N TYR A 407 -0.39 -14.04 -2.52
CA TYR A 407 0.11 -12.78 -1.98
C TYR A 407 1.50 -12.97 -1.38
N GLY A 408 2.51 -12.28 -1.91
CA GLY A 408 3.89 -12.36 -1.41
C GLY A 408 4.26 -11.23 -0.45
N GLY A 409 5.20 -11.51 0.45
CA GLY A 409 5.94 -10.49 1.19
C GLY A 409 6.90 -9.69 0.28
N GLY A 410 6.92 -8.37 0.45
CA GLY A 410 7.86 -7.45 -0.17
C GLY A 410 8.95 -6.96 0.79
N ALA A 411 9.66 -5.91 0.37
CA ALA A 411 10.75 -5.28 1.12
C ALA A 411 10.40 -4.90 2.57
N MET A 412 11.41 -4.91 3.44
CA MET A 412 11.32 -4.50 4.84
C MET A 412 12.38 -3.46 5.22
N ALA A 413 12.07 -2.63 6.21
CA ALA A 413 13.04 -1.76 6.88
C ALA A 413 12.68 -1.50 8.36
N SER A 414 13.70 -1.30 9.19
CA SER A 414 13.53 -0.75 10.54
C SER A 414 13.68 0.78 10.46
N TYR A 415 12.61 1.53 10.72
CA TYR A 415 12.59 2.99 10.62
C TYR A 415 11.73 3.62 11.73
N ASP A 416 12.23 4.72 12.32
CA ASP A 416 11.57 5.50 13.37
C ASP A 416 10.98 4.64 14.52
N GLY A 417 11.75 3.64 14.97
CA GLY A 417 11.38 2.72 16.04
C GLY A 417 10.33 1.67 15.69
N LYS A 418 9.89 1.58 14.42
CA LYS A 418 8.91 0.59 13.94
C LYS A 418 9.48 -0.29 12.83
N LEU A 419 8.96 -1.51 12.69
CA LEU A 419 9.21 -2.36 11.54
C LEU A 419 8.24 -1.98 10.42
N TYR A 420 8.74 -1.65 9.24
CA TYR A 420 7.98 -1.38 8.03
C TYR A 420 8.11 -2.57 7.06
N TRP A 421 7.03 -2.93 6.37
CA TRP A 421 7.06 -3.93 5.29
C TRP A 421 6.03 -3.62 4.20
N GLY A 422 6.30 -4.10 3.00
CA GLY A 422 5.34 -4.10 1.88
C GLY A 422 5.01 -5.48 1.36
N THR A 423 4.35 -5.52 0.19
CA THR A 423 3.82 -6.74 -0.43
C THR A 423 4.32 -6.94 -1.86
N MET A 424 4.02 -8.10 -2.45
CA MET A 424 4.31 -8.48 -3.83
C MET A 424 3.13 -9.23 -4.45
N HIS A 425 2.72 -8.81 -5.64
CA HIS A 425 1.71 -9.46 -6.48
C HIS A 425 2.31 -9.72 -7.85
N VAL A 426 2.72 -10.97 -8.12
CA VAL A 426 3.25 -11.31 -9.45
C VAL A 426 2.13 -11.11 -10.48
N PRO A 427 2.36 -10.41 -11.62
CA PRO A 427 1.31 -10.14 -12.60
C PRO A 427 0.58 -11.42 -13.01
N PHE A 428 -0.75 -11.33 -13.12
CA PHE A 428 -1.68 -12.41 -13.52
C PHE A 428 -1.74 -13.67 -12.63
N VAL A 429 -0.79 -13.94 -11.73
CA VAL A 429 -0.76 -15.16 -10.91
C VAL A 429 -2.03 -15.32 -10.06
N ALA A 430 -2.50 -14.24 -9.42
CA ALA A 430 -3.76 -14.23 -8.68
C ALA A 430 -4.96 -14.53 -9.59
N GLY A 431 -4.98 -13.97 -10.81
CA GLY A 431 -6.03 -14.19 -11.80
C GLY A 431 -6.07 -15.64 -12.31
N ILE A 432 -4.91 -16.27 -12.52
CA ILE A 432 -4.78 -17.68 -12.90
C ILE A 432 -5.26 -18.60 -11.76
N ALA A 433 -4.84 -18.32 -10.51
CA ALA A 433 -5.27 -19.07 -9.34
C ALA A 433 -6.79 -19.02 -9.17
N VAL A 434 -7.37 -17.81 -9.20
CA VAL A 434 -8.81 -17.59 -9.13
C VAL A 434 -9.55 -18.25 -10.30
N ASN A 435 -9.04 -18.13 -11.54
CA ASN A 435 -9.66 -18.80 -12.69
C ASN A 435 -9.73 -20.32 -12.53
N ARG A 436 -8.72 -20.96 -11.91
CA ARG A 436 -8.72 -22.40 -11.67
C ARG A 436 -9.61 -22.85 -10.50
N VAL A 437 -9.68 -22.06 -9.42
CA VAL A 437 -10.47 -22.43 -8.23
C VAL A 437 -11.95 -22.06 -8.38
N TYR A 438 -12.26 -20.91 -8.99
CA TYR A 438 -13.62 -20.38 -9.09
C TYR A 438 -14.21 -20.42 -10.51
N GLY A 439 -13.35 -20.52 -11.54
CA GLY A 439 -13.70 -20.19 -12.92
C GLY A 439 -13.79 -21.34 -13.91
N GLU A 440 -13.94 -22.59 -13.45
CA GLU A 440 -14.08 -23.80 -14.29
C GLU A 440 -15.08 -23.61 -15.44
N TYR A 441 -16.23 -22.98 -15.15
CA TYR A 441 -17.34 -22.75 -16.09
C TYR A 441 -17.46 -21.29 -16.58
N TRP A 442 -16.53 -20.40 -16.23
CA TRP A 442 -16.60 -19.00 -16.64
C TRP A 442 -16.42 -18.81 -18.15
N SER A 443 -17.32 -18.03 -18.74
CA SER A 443 -17.19 -17.46 -20.08
C SER A 443 -16.02 -16.46 -20.17
N PRO A 444 -15.51 -16.11 -21.37
CA PRO A 444 -14.37 -15.21 -21.53
C PRO A 444 -14.49 -13.87 -20.79
N ILE A 445 -15.71 -13.30 -20.71
CA ILE A 445 -15.97 -12.04 -20.00
C ILE A 445 -15.91 -12.22 -18.47
N GLU A 446 -16.38 -13.36 -17.96
CA GLU A 446 -16.29 -13.70 -16.52
C GLU A 446 -14.86 -14.03 -16.11
N ARG A 447 -14.06 -14.64 -16.99
CA ARG A 447 -12.60 -14.82 -16.78
C ARG A 447 -11.87 -13.50 -16.62
N LEU A 448 -12.26 -12.51 -17.41
CA LEU A 448 -11.73 -11.14 -17.36
C LEU A 448 -12.15 -10.40 -16.10
N ILE A 449 -13.42 -10.51 -15.69
CA ILE A 449 -13.89 -10.02 -14.38
C ILE A 449 -13.09 -10.72 -13.25
N GLY A 450 -12.82 -12.02 -13.38
CA GLY A 450 -11.97 -12.80 -12.49
C GLY A 450 -10.55 -12.24 -12.32
N ILE A 451 -9.88 -11.90 -13.43
CA ILE A 451 -8.54 -11.28 -13.41
C ILE A 451 -8.59 -9.91 -12.72
N LEU A 452 -9.59 -9.08 -13.02
CA LEU A 452 -9.74 -7.75 -12.41
C LEU A 452 -10.13 -7.81 -10.92
N GLY A 453 -10.93 -8.79 -10.50
CA GLY A 453 -11.28 -9.03 -9.09
C GLY A 453 -10.11 -9.59 -8.29
N ALA A 454 -9.27 -10.42 -8.92
CA ALA A 454 -8.06 -10.95 -8.31
C ALA A 454 -6.89 -9.94 -8.25
N HIS A 455 -6.96 -8.84 -8.99
CA HIS A 455 -5.87 -7.85 -9.05
C HIS A 455 -5.61 -7.18 -7.71
N ARG A 456 -4.33 -6.94 -7.40
CA ARG A 456 -3.86 -6.28 -6.18
C ARG A 456 -2.66 -5.38 -6.49
N SER A 457 -2.70 -4.16 -5.97
CA SER A 457 -1.54 -3.25 -5.90
C SER A 457 -0.92 -3.36 -4.50
N ILE A 458 0.29 -2.81 -4.30
CA ILE A 458 1.03 -3.04 -3.04
C ILE A 458 0.36 -2.42 -1.81
N ALA A 459 0.26 -3.19 -0.73
CA ALA A 459 0.01 -2.61 0.59
C ALA A 459 1.35 -2.33 1.28
N ILE A 460 1.37 -1.34 2.16
CA ILE A 460 2.50 -1.01 3.04
C ILE A 460 1.97 -0.88 4.45
N PHE A 461 2.63 -1.58 5.37
CA PHE A 461 2.28 -1.65 6.78
C PHE A 461 3.47 -1.20 7.62
N ARG A 462 3.20 -0.90 8.89
CA ARG A 462 4.23 -0.91 9.93
C ARG A 462 3.67 -1.49 11.23
N GLY A 463 4.55 -1.91 12.11
CA GLY A 463 4.14 -2.44 13.42
C GLY A 463 5.18 -2.29 14.50
N ASN A 464 4.72 -2.45 15.74
CA ASN A 464 5.56 -2.61 16.93
C ASN A 464 5.31 -4.00 17.53
N PHE A 465 6.36 -4.82 17.61
CA PHE A 465 6.29 -6.22 18.03
C PHE A 465 7.08 -6.52 19.31
N ASP A 466 7.58 -5.50 20.01
CA ASP A 466 8.37 -5.64 21.24
C ASP A 466 7.57 -5.41 22.52
N VAL A 467 6.34 -4.90 22.40
CA VAL A 467 5.40 -4.81 23.53
C VAL A 467 4.75 -6.17 23.74
N VAL A 468 4.96 -6.78 24.90
CA VAL A 468 4.17 -7.95 25.34
C VAL A 468 2.71 -7.51 25.46
N PRO A 469 1.74 -8.15 24.78
CA PRO A 469 0.36 -7.73 24.84
C PRO A 469 -0.15 -7.66 26.29
N SER A 470 -0.88 -6.60 26.62
CA SER A 470 -1.68 -6.62 27.85
C SER A 470 -2.66 -7.80 27.77
N SER A 471 -2.91 -8.46 28.90
CA SER A 471 -3.54 -9.79 28.96
C SER A 471 -5.01 -9.86 28.54
N SER A 472 -5.55 -8.81 27.91
CA SER A 472 -6.89 -8.74 27.31
C SER A 472 -6.92 -9.13 25.83
N MET A 473 -5.79 -9.18 25.12
CA MET A 473 -5.74 -9.77 23.78
C MET A 473 -5.52 -11.27 23.89
N ALA A 474 -6.64 -12.01 23.95
CA ALA A 474 -6.64 -13.45 24.10
C ALA A 474 -5.89 -14.14 22.95
N LYS A 475 -5.22 -15.26 23.27
CA LYS A 475 -4.89 -16.26 22.25
C LYS A 475 -6.18 -16.62 21.50
N SER A 476 -6.18 -16.41 20.19
CA SER A 476 -7.17 -17.05 19.31
C SER A 476 -7.11 -18.57 19.55
N SER A 477 -8.26 -19.22 19.72
CA SER A 477 -8.35 -20.69 19.66
C SER A 477 -8.35 -21.20 18.22
N ASP A 478 -8.48 -20.29 17.26
CA ASP A 478 -8.34 -20.52 15.83
C ASP A 478 -6.89 -20.23 15.43
N ASN A 479 -6.10 -21.30 15.24
CA ASN A 479 -4.69 -21.26 14.86
C ASN A 479 -4.46 -20.70 13.45
N THR A 480 -5.49 -20.48 12.61
CA THR A 480 -5.27 -19.95 11.24
C THR A 480 -4.90 -18.46 11.24
N LYS A 481 -5.19 -17.74 12.32
CA LYS A 481 -4.96 -16.30 12.49
C LYS A 481 -3.75 -16.11 13.40
N GLY A 482 -2.67 -15.54 12.85
CA GLY A 482 -1.34 -15.49 13.49
C GLY A 482 -1.38 -15.01 14.95
N ALA A 483 -0.66 -15.72 15.82
CA ALA A 483 -0.90 -15.75 17.27
C ALA A 483 -0.62 -14.46 18.08
N TYR A 484 -0.31 -13.34 17.43
CA TYR A 484 0.01 -12.07 18.09
C TYR A 484 -0.58 -10.88 17.31
N PHE A 485 -1.64 -10.28 17.84
CA PHE A 485 -2.12 -8.97 17.41
C PHE A 485 -1.18 -7.88 17.97
N GLY A 486 -0.11 -7.57 17.24
CA GLY A 486 0.68 -6.37 17.48
C GLY A 486 -0.08 -5.10 17.03
N ASP A 487 0.37 -3.93 17.47
CA ASP A 487 -0.10 -2.65 16.93
C ASP A 487 0.41 -2.51 15.47
N VAL A 488 -0.36 -3.04 14.51
CA VAL A 488 -0.08 -2.96 13.07
C VAL A 488 -0.94 -1.87 12.44
N GLU A 489 -0.28 -0.89 11.82
CA GLU A 489 -0.91 0.21 11.11
C GLU A 489 -0.83 -0.01 9.59
N LEU A 490 -1.98 0.03 8.92
CA LEU A 490 -2.06 0.11 7.47
C LEU A 490 -1.64 1.52 7.02
N LEU A 491 -0.55 1.65 6.27
CA LEU A 491 -0.07 2.96 5.78
C LEU A 491 -0.65 3.26 4.40
N TYR A 492 -0.48 2.30 3.51
CA TYR A 492 -1.03 2.30 2.15
C TYR A 492 -1.75 0.98 1.92
N GLY A 493 -3.00 1.03 1.48
CA GLY A 493 -3.83 -0.14 1.27
C GLY A 493 -5.25 0.24 0.91
N ASN A 494 -6.06 -0.72 0.48
CA ASN A 494 -7.46 -0.47 0.18
C ASN A 494 -8.34 -0.76 1.41
N PRO A 495 -9.30 0.11 1.75
CA PRO A 495 -10.27 -0.16 2.82
C PRO A 495 -11.23 -1.31 2.44
N PHE A 496 -11.55 -1.44 1.14
CA PHE A 496 -12.37 -2.50 0.58
C PHE A 496 -11.60 -3.25 -0.52
N LEU A 497 -11.73 -4.58 -0.55
CA LEU A 497 -11.08 -5.46 -1.50
C LEU A 497 -12.13 -6.35 -2.20
N PRO A 498 -11.98 -6.65 -3.51
CA PRO A 498 -12.83 -7.62 -4.18
C PRO A 498 -12.56 -9.03 -3.63
N ARG A 499 -13.60 -9.68 -3.13
CA ARG A 499 -13.61 -11.09 -2.71
C ARG A 499 -14.62 -11.84 -3.57
N TYR A 500 -14.27 -13.05 -4.00
CA TYR A 500 -15.23 -13.94 -4.62
C TYR A 500 -16.08 -14.66 -3.55
N VAL A 501 -17.38 -14.76 -3.78
CA VAL A 501 -18.33 -15.45 -2.90
C VAL A 501 -18.98 -16.58 -3.68
N GLY A 502 -18.76 -17.79 -3.22
CA GLY A 502 -19.29 -19.02 -3.84
C GLY A 502 -20.75 -19.27 -3.47
N VAL A 503 -21.42 -20.11 -4.28
CA VAL A 503 -22.84 -20.48 -4.10
C VAL A 503 -23.12 -21.12 -2.72
N THR A 504 -22.10 -21.73 -2.10
CA THR A 504 -22.18 -22.40 -0.80
C THR A 504 -21.88 -21.50 0.41
N ASP A 505 -21.41 -20.27 0.21
CA ASP A 505 -21.11 -19.33 1.30
C ASP A 505 -22.36 -18.60 1.83
N VAL A 506 -23.50 -18.76 1.14
CA VAL A 506 -24.81 -18.25 1.60
C VAL A 506 -25.33 -19.15 2.72
N SER A 507 -25.48 -18.58 3.92
CA SER A 507 -25.79 -19.29 5.16
C SER A 507 -27.10 -20.08 5.12
N GLU A 508 -27.20 -21.11 5.98
CA GLU A 508 -28.30 -22.08 6.09
C GLU A 508 -29.68 -21.52 6.51
N GLU A 509 -29.91 -20.20 6.42
CA GLU A 509 -31.15 -19.53 6.87
C GLU A 509 -32.03 -18.95 5.73
N SER A 510 -31.63 -19.02 4.46
CA SER A 510 -32.51 -18.62 3.33
C SER A 510 -33.47 -19.75 2.92
N ASP A 511 -34.77 -19.45 2.88
CA ASP A 511 -35.86 -20.40 2.66
C ASP A 511 -35.75 -21.14 1.31
N LYS A 512 -35.98 -22.47 1.32
CA LYS A 512 -35.74 -23.36 0.16
C LYS A 512 -36.94 -23.43 -0.77
N SER A 513 -37.37 -22.28 -1.31
CA SER A 513 -38.52 -22.22 -2.21
C SER A 513 -38.44 -21.21 -3.35
N GLU A 514 -37.34 -21.18 -4.10
CA GLU A 514 -37.38 -20.85 -5.54
C GLU A 514 -36.13 -21.39 -6.27
N GLU A 515 -36.34 -22.11 -7.38
CA GLU A 515 -35.25 -22.69 -8.18
C GLU A 515 -34.68 -21.67 -9.17
N THR A 516 -33.70 -20.88 -8.71
CA THR A 516 -32.72 -20.21 -9.59
C THR A 516 -31.31 -20.56 -9.12
N PRO A 517 -30.41 -21.01 -10.01
CA PRO A 517 -29.01 -21.19 -9.64
C PRO A 517 -28.37 -19.82 -9.42
N THR A 518 -28.17 -19.43 -8.17
CA THR A 518 -27.34 -18.27 -7.82
C THR A 518 -25.93 -18.51 -8.31
N VAL A 519 -25.49 -17.72 -9.30
CA VAL A 519 -24.12 -17.76 -9.81
C VAL A 519 -23.21 -17.08 -8.79
N GLY A 520 -22.07 -17.70 -8.46
CA GLY A 520 -21.07 -17.09 -7.59
C GLY A 520 -20.51 -15.80 -8.19
N GLY A 521 -20.14 -14.84 -7.34
CA GLY A 521 -19.86 -13.47 -7.79
C GLY A 521 -18.81 -12.74 -6.97
N TRP A 522 -18.25 -11.68 -7.56
CA TRP A 522 -17.35 -10.77 -6.88
C TRP A 522 -18.12 -9.75 -6.05
N MET A 523 -17.77 -9.63 -4.78
CA MET A 523 -18.27 -8.64 -3.85
C MET A 523 -17.12 -7.79 -3.32
N PHE A 524 -17.33 -6.49 -3.13
CA PHE A 524 -16.36 -5.65 -2.43
C PHE A 524 -16.66 -5.71 -0.94
N VAL A 525 -15.70 -6.21 -0.17
CA VAL A 525 -15.82 -6.39 1.29
C VAL A 525 -14.73 -5.62 2.01
N PRO A 526 -14.93 -5.20 3.28
CA PRO A 526 -13.87 -4.59 4.07
C PRO A 526 -12.62 -5.47 4.12
N ASN A 527 -11.43 -4.86 4.19
CA ASN A 527 -10.21 -5.60 4.52
C ASN A 527 -10.33 -6.25 5.91
N ASN A 528 -9.64 -7.37 6.13
CA ASN A 528 -9.75 -8.12 7.39
C ASN A 528 -9.14 -7.39 8.61
N MET A 529 -8.42 -6.27 8.41
CA MET A 529 -7.96 -5.41 9.51
C MET A 529 -9.08 -4.49 10.01
N HIS A 530 -10.17 -4.33 9.24
CA HIS A 530 -11.23 -3.34 9.43
C HIS A 530 -10.67 -1.92 9.67
N SER A 531 -9.56 -1.60 9.01
CA SER A 531 -8.80 -0.37 9.22
C SER A 531 -8.65 0.44 7.94
N LEU A 532 -8.78 1.76 8.06
CA LEU A 532 -8.47 2.70 6.99
C LEU A 532 -6.95 2.89 6.87
N PRO A 533 -6.41 3.05 5.65
CA PRO A 533 -5.00 3.39 5.47
C PRO A 533 -4.71 4.80 6.00
N LEU A 534 -3.58 4.98 6.69
CA LEU A 534 -3.19 6.28 7.24
C LEU A 534 -2.85 7.33 6.18
N PHE A 535 -2.37 6.93 5.01
CA PHE A 535 -1.75 7.84 4.03
C PHE A 535 -2.28 7.77 2.59
N GLY A 536 -2.84 6.63 2.16
CA GLY A 536 -3.38 6.51 0.81
C GLY A 536 -3.73 5.08 0.42
N LEU A 537 -4.14 4.88 -0.82
CA LEU A 537 -4.53 3.57 -1.34
C LEU A 537 -3.33 2.69 -1.65
N SER A 538 -3.60 1.42 -1.97
CA SER A 538 -2.57 0.48 -2.42
C SER A 538 -1.79 1.04 -3.61
N GLY A 539 -0.59 0.53 -3.85
CA GLY A 539 0.28 1.02 -4.92
C GLY A 539 0.89 2.40 -4.66
N ILE A 540 0.71 2.99 -3.47
CA ILE A 540 0.98 4.42 -3.22
C ILE A 540 0.16 5.29 -4.21
N ASN A 541 -1.11 4.92 -4.39
CA ASN A 541 -2.02 5.51 -5.38
C ASN A 541 -1.56 5.33 -6.85
N ASN A 542 -0.97 4.18 -7.16
CA ASN A 542 -0.66 3.72 -8.51
C ASN A 542 -1.08 2.25 -8.67
N PHE A 543 -2.11 2.00 -9.48
CA PHE A 543 -2.66 0.68 -9.73
C PHE A 543 -1.62 -0.35 -10.22
N PHE A 544 -0.63 0.12 -10.99
CA PHE A 544 0.42 -0.71 -11.57
C PHE A 544 1.62 -0.94 -10.64
N ASN A 545 1.67 -0.32 -9.45
CA ASN A 545 2.66 -0.69 -8.43
C ASN A 545 2.25 -2.00 -7.75
N ASN A 546 2.86 -3.11 -8.17
CA ASN A 546 2.53 -4.47 -7.72
C ASN A 546 3.61 -5.13 -6.84
N TYR A 547 4.81 -4.56 -6.73
CA TYR A 547 5.85 -5.05 -5.81
C TYR A 547 6.54 -3.90 -5.07
N THR A 548 6.55 -3.93 -3.74
CA THR A 548 7.45 -3.16 -2.89
C THR A 548 8.83 -3.81 -2.97
N TRP A 549 9.62 -3.45 -3.98
CA TRP A 549 10.79 -4.23 -4.37
C TRP A 549 11.98 -4.04 -3.44
N ALA A 550 12.21 -2.81 -3.00
CA ALA A 550 13.34 -2.45 -2.16
C ALA A 550 12.96 -1.39 -1.12
N MET A 551 13.56 -1.49 0.07
CA MET A 551 13.49 -0.48 1.12
C MET A 551 14.88 -0.31 1.74
N ASP A 552 15.26 0.96 2.00
CA ASP A 552 16.44 1.29 2.80
C ASP A 552 16.31 2.67 3.44
N VAL A 553 17.08 2.94 4.51
CA VAL A 553 17.06 4.20 5.26
C VAL A 553 18.30 5.02 4.96
N TYR A 554 18.11 6.19 4.35
CA TYR A 554 19.19 7.13 4.03
C TYR A 554 18.89 8.53 4.60
N LYS A 555 19.88 9.16 5.25
CA LYS A 555 19.77 10.49 5.88
C LYS A 555 18.48 10.65 6.72
N ASN A 556 18.18 9.64 7.55
CA ASN A 556 16.99 9.54 8.41
C ASN A 556 15.64 9.60 7.67
N ARG A 557 15.58 9.04 6.45
CA ARG A 557 14.37 8.91 5.63
C ARG A 557 14.29 7.48 5.12
N LEU A 558 13.12 6.86 5.18
CA LEU A 558 12.87 5.56 4.56
C LEU A 558 12.56 5.76 3.08
N TYR A 559 13.36 5.15 2.20
CA TYR A 559 13.12 5.11 0.77
C TYR A 559 12.43 3.80 0.39
N VAL A 560 11.53 3.84 -0.59
CA VAL A 560 10.77 2.68 -1.08
C VAL A 560 10.81 2.66 -2.61
N GLY A 561 11.45 1.64 -3.17
CA GLY A 561 11.47 1.38 -4.62
C GLY A 561 10.39 0.38 -5.02
N THR A 562 9.70 0.63 -6.13
CA THR A 562 8.61 -0.25 -6.61
C THR A 562 8.97 -1.01 -7.89
N MET A 563 8.16 -2.04 -8.18
CA MET A 563 7.89 -2.50 -9.55
C MET A 563 6.62 -1.82 -10.04
N ASP A 564 6.69 -1.15 -11.18
CA ASP A 564 5.54 -0.71 -11.95
C ASP A 564 5.41 -1.60 -13.20
N TRP A 565 4.32 -2.34 -13.34
CA TRP A 565 4.13 -3.26 -14.48
C TRP A 565 3.33 -2.66 -15.64
N SER A 566 3.07 -1.35 -15.66
CA SER A 566 2.26 -0.70 -16.71
C SER A 566 2.78 -0.98 -18.12
N PHE A 567 4.10 -0.93 -18.35
CA PHE A 567 4.68 -1.28 -19.64
C PHE A 567 4.32 -2.71 -20.08
N LEU A 568 4.33 -3.66 -19.15
CA LEU A 568 3.96 -5.07 -19.39
C LEU A 568 2.43 -5.27 -19.49
N ALA A 569 1.62 -4.30 -19.06
CA ALA A 569 0.19 -4.28 -19.29
C ALA A 569 -0.17 -3.76 -20.70
N PHE A 570 0.68 -2.89 -21.28
CA PHE A 570 0.49 -2.31 -22.62
C PHE A 570 1.10 -3.13 -23.76
N ALA A 571 2.04 -4.03 -23.46
CA ALA A 571 2.72 -4.88 -24.43
C ALA A 571 2.68 -6.36 -23.99
N PRO A 572 2.48 -7.28 -24.93
CA PRO A 572 1.27 -8.05 -25.16
C PRO A 572 1.17 -9.28 -24.22
N LEU A 573 1.47 -9.16 -22.92
CA LEU A 573 1.20 -10.22 -21.93
C LEU A 573 -0.29 -10.67 -21.97
N MET A 574 -1.13 -9.85 -22.62
CA MET A 574 -2.52 -10.12 -22.96
C MET A 574 -2.76 -11.13 -24.09
N SER A 575 -1.82 -11.36 -25.03
CA SER A 575 -1.96 -12.41 -26.06
C SER A 575 -1.72 -13.82 -25.50
N LEU A 576 -1.21 -13.91 -24.26
CA LEU A 576 -0.93 -15.15 -23.56
C LEU A 576 -2.21 -15.90 -23.13
N ILE A 577 -3.35 -15.24 -22.99
CA ILE A 577 -4.62 -15.94 -22.72
C ILE A 577 -5.44 -15.92 -24.01
N PRO A 578 -5.31 -16.94 -24.91
CA PRO A 578 -5.90 -16.93 -26.26
C PRO A 578 -7.44 -16.98 -26.27
N GLU A 579 -8.07 -17.09 -25.10
CA GLU A 579 -9.52 -17.05 -24.91
C GLU A 579 -10.04 -15.65 -24.53
N LEU A 580 -9.17 -14.69 -24.19
CA LEU A 580 -9.60 -13.34 -23.85
C LEU A 580 -9.92 -12.53 -25.13
N PRO A 581 -11.08 -11.83 -25.20
CA PRO A 581 -11.45 -11.06 -26.39
C PRO A 581 -10.48 -9.91 -26.67
N GLU A 582 -10.34 -9.55 -27.96
CA GLU A 582 -9.85 -8.22 -28.35
C GLU A 582 -10.72 -7.16 -27.65
N GLY A 583 -10.13 -6.43 -26.70
CA GLY A 583 -10.89 -5.50 -25.84
C GLY A 583 -10.25 -5.20 -24.48
N ILE A 584 -9.22 -5.94 -24.03
CA ILE A 584 -8.57 -5.62 -22.75
C ILE A 584 -7.73 -4.34 -22.82
N GLN A 585 -7.15 -4.04 -23.98
CA GLN A 585 -6.58 -2.71 -24.22
C GLN A 585 -7.63 -1.62 -24.03
N ASP A 586 -8.86 -1.83 -24.49
CA ASP A 586 -9.98 -0.90 -24.26
C ASP A 586 -10.41 -0.86 -22.80
N ILE A 587 -10.26 -1.94 -22.02
CA ILE A 587 -10.52 -1.93 -20.57
C ILE A 587 -9.43 -1.17 -19.82
N ILE A 588 -8.16 -1.30 -20.18
CA ILE A 588 -7.07 -0.51 -19.59
C ILE A 588 -7.23 0.98 -19.96
N ASN A 589 -7.58 1.26 -21.22
CA ASN A 589 -7.95 2.61 -21.69
C ASN A 589 -9.17 3.15 -20.90
N GLN A 590 -10.20 2.33 -20.69
CA GLN A 590 -11.39 2.69 -19.91
C GLN A 590 -11.09 2.87 -18.42
N LEU A 591 -10.21 2.08 -17.81
CA LEU A 591 -9.76 2.32 -16.44
C LEU A 591 -9.14 3.72 -16.33
N GLY A 592 -8.54 4.23 -17.42
CA GLY A 592 -8.02 5.59 -17.52
C GLY A 592 -6.76 5.79 -16.69
N LEU A 593 -6.03 4.71 -16.41
CA LEU A 593 -4.91 4.66 -15.47
C LEU A 593 -3.56 4.88 -16.16
N THR A 594 -3.54 5.48 -17.36
CA THR A 594 -2.35 5.77 -18.17
C THR A 594 -1.47 6.85 -17.53
N LYS A 595 -0.83 6.46 -16.43
CA LYS A 595 0.19 7.19 -15.68
C LYS A 595 1.57 6.84 -16.24
N TYR A 596 2.57 7.61 -15.81
CA TYR A 596 3.93 7.60 -16.37
C TYR A 596 4.59 6.21 -16.36
N LEU A 597 5.34 5.89 -17.41
CA LEU A 597 6.06 4.62 -17.54
C LEU A 597 7.36 4.60 -16.71
N GLY A 598 7.62 3.46 -16.08
CA GLY A 598 8.82 3.19 -15.27
C GLY A 598 8.52 3.17 -13.78
N ALA A 599 9.41 2.56 -13.00
CA ALA A 599 9.25 2.41 -11.56
C ALA A 599 9.23 3.75 -10.82
N ASP A 600 8.55 3.70 -9.67
CA ASP A 600 8.60 4.78 -8.70
C ASP A 600 9.72 4.55 -7.67
N LEU A 601 10.28 5.66 -7.21
CA LEU A 601 11.04 5.75 -5.97
C LEU A 601 10.36 6.77 -5.06
N TRP A 602 9.95 6.34 -3.87
CA TRP A 602 9.28 7.16 -2.86
C TRP A 602 10.18 7.35 -1.63
N LYS A 603 9.89 8.36 -0.80
CA LYS A 603 10.53 8.55 0.51
C LYS A 603 9.53 9.00 1.58
N PHE A 604 9.59 8.40 2.76
CA PHE A 604 8.97 8.93 3.98
C PHE A 604 9.94 9.90 4.66
N THR A 605 9.46 11.09 4.99
CA THR A 605 10.25 12.12 5.70
C THR A 605 10.15 12.01 7.22
N SER A 606 9.11 11.33 7.73
CA SER A 606 8.92 10.92 9.13
C SER A 606 7.86 9.83 9.20
N SER A 607 7.64 9.22 10.36
CA SER A 607 6.49 8.32 10.59
C SER A 607 5.12 9.02 10.57
N SER A 608 5.05 10.36 10.65
CA SER A 608 3.77 11.08 10.79
C SER A 608 3.19 11.63 9.48
N PHE A 609 3.88 11.42 8.35
CA PHE A 609 3.49 12.00 7.06
C PHE A 609 3.53 10.94 5.93
N PRO A 610 2.69 11.11 4.88
CA PRO A 610 2.72 10.26 3.69
C PRO A 610 4.09 10.26 3.02
N ALA A 611 4.36 9.22 2.25
CA ALA A 611 5.50 9.17 1.35
C ALA A 611 5.36 10.24 0.26
N VAL A 612 6.48 10.88 -0.09
CA VAL A 612 6.58 11.84 -1.19
C VAL A 612 7.46 11.26 -2.30
N PRO A 613 7.24 11.62 -3.57
CA PRO A 613 8.01 11.04 -4.67
C PRO A 613 9.47 11.50 -4.62
N VAL A 614 10.33 10.67 -5.19
CA VAL A 614 11.71 10.97 -5.59
C VAL A 614 11.81 10.86 -7.11
N SER A 615 11.22 9.82 -7.68
CA SER A 615 11.00 9.66 -9.13
C SER A 615 9.73 8.85 -9.36
N VAL A 616 9.06 9.08 -10.48
CA VAL A 616 7.87 8.34 -10.96
C VAL A 616 8.01 8.02 -12.45
N GLY A 617 9.22 7.59 -12.84
CA GLY A 617 9.65 7.50 -14.23
C GLY A 617 10.99 6.79 -14.39
N GLY A 618 11.22 5.74 -13.60
CA GLY A 618 12.38 4.85 -13.72
C GLY A 618 13.74 5.51 -13.49
N LEU A 619 13.80 6.57 -12.67
CA LEU A 619 15.02 7.34 -12.35
C LEU A 619 15.73 7.95 -13.58
N GLY A 620 14.97 8.28 -14.63
CA GLY A 620 15.46 8.93 -15.84
C GLY A 620 15.44 8.04 -17.09
N ASN A 621 15.22 6.73 -16.91
CA ASN A 621 14.95 5.78 -17.98
C ASN A 621 13.60 5.11 -17.75
N ASN A 622 12.60 5.50 -18.56
CA ASN A 622 11.21 5.04 -18.44
C ASN A 622 11.00 3.54 -18.77
N LEU A 623 12.03 2.83 -19.25
CA LEU A 623 12.02 1.37 -19.41
C LEU A 623 12.48 0.63 -18.15
N ASN A 624 13.07 1.34 -17.19
CA ASN A 624 13.33 0.80 -15.85
C ASN A 624 12.01 0.67 -15.09
N TYR A 625 11.29 -0.40 -15.34
CA TYR A 625 10.04 -0.76 -14.67
C TYR A 625 10.24 -1.21 -13.21
N GLY A 626 11.49 -1.30 -12.72
CA GLY A 626 11.82 -1.66 -11.35
C GLY A 626 12.98 -0.92 -10.70
N VAL A 627 12.77 -0.37 -9.50
CA VAL A 627 13.86 -0.09 -8.55
C VAL A 627 14.12 -1.38 -7.75
N ARG A 628 14.88 -2.30 -8.33
CA ARG A 628 15.03 -3.68 -7.84
C ARG A 628 15.76 -3.78 -6.50
N ASN A 629 16.76 -2.91 -6.30
CA ASN A 629 17.58 -2.87 -5.09
C ASN A 629 17.81 -1.43 -4.65
N LEU A 630 17.92 -1.23 -3.33
CA LEU A 630 18.38 0.00 -2.70
C LEU A 630 19.47 -0.34 -1.69
N LEU A 631 20.52 0.47 -1.66
CA LEU A 631 21.59 0.36 -0.67
C LEU A 631 22.11 1.75 -0.29
N SER A 632 22.14 2.03 1.01
CA SER A 632 22.81 3.19 1.58
C SER A 632 24.05 2.79 2.38
N ASP A 633 25.09 3.62 2.29
CA ASP A 633 26.26 3.58 3.17
C ASP A 633 26.28 4.78 4.15
N GLY A 634 25.15 5.46 4.31
CA GLY A 634 25.02 6.70 5.07
C GLY A 634 25.57 7.95 4.36
N THR A 635 26.49 7.80 3.39
CA THR A 635 27.01 8.92 2.60
C THR A 635 26.20 9.15 1.33
N ALA A 636 25.84 8.06 0.65
CA ALA A 636 25.07 8.02 -0.58
C ALA A 636 23.90 7.02 -0.49
N LEU A 637 23.03 7.05 -1.50
CA LEU A 637 22.02 6.04 -1.75
C LEU A 637 22.19 5.55 -3.19
N TYR A 638 22.27 4.24 -3.37
CA TYR A 638 22.45 3.58 -4.65
C TYR A 638 21.20 2.77 -4.98
N ALA A 639 20.79 2.79 -6.25
CA ALA A 639 19.68 2.03 -6.80
C ALA A 639 20.19 1.08 -7.88
N GLY A 640 19.82 -0.20 -7.76
CA GLY A 640 19.99 -1.20 -8.82
C GLY A 640 18.67 -1.38 -9.55
N MET A 641 18.67 -1.20 -10.87
CA MET A 641 17.45 -1.17 -11.68
C MET A 641 17.14 -2.52 -12.34
N ALA A 642 15.86 -2.72 -12.67
CA ALA A 642 15.36 -3.82 -13.47
C ALA A 642 14.69 -3.29 -14.75
N ASN A 643 15.07 -3.87 -15.89
CA ASN A 643 14.65 -3.44 -17.22
C ASN A 643 14.86 -4.60 -18.24
N PRO A 644 13.78 -5.25 -18.74
CA PRO A 644 13.84 -6.43 -19.58
C PRO A 644 13.73 -6.09 -21.07
N MET A 645 13.82 -4.81 -21.46
CA MET A 645 13.56 -4.34 -22.82
C MET A 645 14.75 -4.64 -23.75
N ASN A 646 15.01 -5.92 -23.98
CA ASN A 646 16.27 -6.45 -24.49
C ASN A 646 16.61 -6.03 -25.93
N LEU A 647 15.66 -5.59 -26.76
CA LEU A 647 15.94 -5.01 -28.09
C LEU A 647 16.09 -3.48 -28.07
N SER A 648 15.79 -2.82 -26.93
CA SER A 648 15.96 -1.38 -26.81
C SER A 648 17.40 -1.00 -26.45
N PRO A 649 17.99 0.04 -27.06
CA PRO A 649 19.27 0.62 -26.58
C PRO A 649 19.21 1.17 -25.14
N LYS A 650 17.99 1.43 -24.63
CA LYS A 650 17.70 1.79 -23.24
C LYS A 650 17.44 0.57 -22.35
N GLY A 651 17.49 -0.64 -22.88
CA GLY A 651 17.31 -1.89 -22.16
C GLY A 651 18.47 -2.24 -21.24
N GLY A 652 18.24 -3.31 -20.46
CA GLY A 652 19.20 -3.89 -19.53
C GLY A 652 19.35 -3.11 -18.23
N TRP A 653 20.02 -3.73 -17.25
CA TRP A 653 20.17 -3.17 -15.92
C TRP A 653 20.94 -1.84 -15.90
N GLU A 654 20.62 -1.00 -14.91
CA GLU A 654 21.33 0.25 -14.62
C GLU A 654 21.70 0.31 -13.13
N LEU A 655 22.86 0.88 -12.82
CA LEU A 655 23.32 1.21 -11.48
C LEU A 655 23.34 2.73 -11.33
N ILE A 656 22.54 3.26 -10.41
CA ILE A 656 22.29 4.70 -10.28
C ILE A 656 22.66 5.17 -8.86
N ARG A 657 23.35 6.30 -8.76
CA ARG A 657 23.48 7.07 -7.52
C ARG A 657 22.32 8.05 -7.41
N VAL A 658 21.58 7.96 -6.31
CA VAL A 658 20.31 8.67 -6.09
C VAL A 658 20.51 10.08 -5.51
N ASP A 659 21.67 10.41 -4.94
CA ASP A 659 21.93 11.68 -4.22
C ASP A 659 22.82 12.71 -4.96
N GLY A 660 23.09 12.51 -6.25
CA GLY A 660 23.85 13.44 -7.10
C GLY A 660 25.35 13.51 -6.81
N ARG A 661 26.06 14.39 -7.54
CA ARG A 661 27.49 14.66 -7.29
C ARG A 661 27.68 15.58 -6.07
N PRO A 662 28.76 15.41 -5.27
CA PRO A 662 29.00 16.28 -4.11
C PRO A 662 29.16 17.75 -4.53
N GLY A 663 28.26 18.62 -4.05
CA GLY A 663 28.31 20.07 -4.30
C GLY A 663 26.97 20.74 -4.61
N ALA A 664 25.92 19.97 -4.92
CA ALA A 664 24.59 20.51 -5.19
C ALA A 664 23.66 20.42 -3.95
N GLU A 665 23.62 21.46 -3.11
CA GLU A 665 22.47 21.67 -2.23
C GLU A 665 21.33 22.28 -3.06
N SER A 666 20.36 21.46 -3.47
CA SER A 666 19.17 21.93 -4.18
C SER A 666 18.18 22.58 -3.21
N THR A 667 18.29 23.90 -3.04
CA THR A 667 17.23 24.71 -2.44
C THR A 667 16.05 24.83 -3.42
N SER A 668 14.99 24.06 -3.22
CA SER A 668 13.73 24.21 -3.95
C SER A 668 12.54 24.27 -2.99
N SER A 669 11.89 25.44 -2.95
CA SER A 669 10.67 25.74 -2.20
C SER A 669 9.92 26.83 -2.96
N THR A 670 8.95 26.47 -3.80
CA THR A 670 8.25 27.45 -4.66
C THR A 670 6.75 27.18 -4.72
N MET A 671 5.95 28.21 -4.43
CA MET A 671 4.51 28.32 -4.69
C MET A 671 4.27 29.50 -5.65
N PHE A 672 3.19 29.47 -6.44
CA PHE A 672 2.74 30.60 -7.26
C PHE A 672 1.19 30.74 -7.29
N LEU A 673 0.68 31.92 -7.69
CA LEU A 673 -0.72 32.38 -7.53
C LEU A 673 -1.22 33.29 -8.71
N ILE A 674 -2.53 33.61 -8.70
CA ILE A 674 -3.43 34.60 -9.41
C ILE A 674 -2.86 35.90 -10.08
N THR A 675 -3.52 36.67 -10.99
CA THR A 675 -4.96 36.82 -11.44
C THR A 675 -5.12 37.54 -12.82
N PRO A 676 -6.14 37.26 -13.69
CA PRO A 676 -7.40 38.07 -13.71
C PRO A 676 -8.72 37.43 -14.29
N ASN A 677 -9.92 37.74 -13.72
CA ASN A 677 -11.14 38.28 -14.43
C ASN A 677 -12.47 38.25 -13.60
N GLY A 678 -12.72 39.27 -12.75
CA GLY A 678 -14.04 39.94 -12.77
C GLY A 678 -15.20 39.61 -11.80
N GLY A 679 -14.97 39.49 -10.48
CA GLY A 679 -15.92 39.94 -9.42
C GLY A 679 -17.15 39.07 -9.06
N GLU A 680 -17.27 38.70 -7.76
CA GLU A 680 -18.39 37.88 -7.22
C GLU A 680 -18.84 38.25 -5.78
N ILE A 681 -19.96 37.67 -5.33
CA ILE A 681 -20.63 37.88 -4.03
C ILE A 681 -20.42 36.66 -3.12
N TYR A 682 -20.14 36.86 -1.81
CA TYR A 682 -19.91 35.74 -0.88
C TYR A 682 -21.17 35.28 -0.15
N MET A 683 -21.35 33.96 -0.01
CA MET A 683 -22.51 33.34 0.65
C MET A 683 -22.20 32.95 2.11
N PRO A 684 -23.18 33.02 3.03
CA PRO A 684 -23.09 32.41 4.35
C PRO A 684 -22.70 30.92 4.30
N GLY A 685 -21.98 30.44 5.32
CA GLY A 685 -21.68 29.01 5.47
C GLY A 685 -20.57 28.45 4.58
N THR A 686 -19.91 29.25 3.73
CA THR A 686 -18.68 28.81 3.04
C THR A 686 -17.43 29.10 3.86
N THR A 687 -16.45 28.19 3.81
CA THR A 687 -15.12 28.38 4.40
C THR A 687 -14.21 29.18 3.46
N ARG A 688 -13.43 30.13 3.99
CA ARG A 688 -12.44 30.94 3.26
C ARG A 688 -11.17 31.14 4.09
N ASN A 689 -10.05 31.49 3.44
CA ASN A 689 -8.78 31.77 4.11
C ASN A 689 -8.55 33.29 4.25
N ILE A 690 -8.20 33.74 5.45
CA ILE A 690 -7.69 35.09 5.75
C ILE A 690 -6.16 35.03 5.67
N VAL A 691 -5.50 35.90 4.91
CA VAL A 691 -4.04 35.87 4.67
C VAL A 691 -3.35 37.14 5.19
N TRP A 692 -2.12 37.04 5.72
CA TRP A 692 -1.38 38.20 6.25
C TRP A 692 0.15 38.05 6.13
N ALA A 693 0.87 39.17 6.26
CA ALA A 693 2.34 39.22 6.27
C ALA A 693 2.88 39.91 7.54
N LEU A 694 3.98 39.40 8.09
CA LEU A 694 4.65 40.00 9.26
C LEU A 694 5.74 40.99 8.81
N GLY A 695 5.33 42.25 8.60
CA GLY A 695 6.24 43.32 8.24
C GLY A 695 5.57 44.45 7.44
N GLY A 696 4.76 45.27 8.11
CA GLY A 696 4.25 46.53 7.54
C GLY A 696 3.22 46.42 6.40
N VAL A 697 2.74 45.22 6.05
CA VAL A 697 1.75 45.01 4.98
C VAL A 697 0.43 44.47 5.55
N THR A 698 -0.65 44.98 4.96
CA THR A 698 -2.05 44.81 5.33
C THR A 698 -2.61 43.41 5.00
N PRO A 699 -3.54 42.83 5.81
CA PRO A 699 -4.10 41.50 5.54
C PRO A 699 -5.05 41.53 4.35
N THR A 700 -5.09 40.44 3.60
CA THR A 700 -5.90 40.27 2.40
C THR A 700 -6.75 39.01 2.49
N VAL A 701 -7.90 39.04 1.80
CA VAL A 701 -8.75 37.87 1.59
C VAL A 701 -8.65 37.53 0.10
N PRO A 702 -8.05 36.39 -0.30
CA PRO A 702 -7.78 36.12 -1.72
C PRO A 702 -9.06 35.84 -2.53
N VAL A 703 -9.02 36.25 -3.81
CA VAL A 703 -10.03 35.95 -4.85
C VAL A 703 -9.28 35.42 -6.08
N ALA A 704 -9.62 34.23 -6.59
CA ALA A 704 -8.95 33.60 -7.73
C ALA A 704 -9.47 34.17 -9.09
N SER A 705 -8.72 34.27 -10.20
CA SER A 705 -8.12 33.17 -11.01
C SER A 705 -7.01 33.63 -12.02
N THR A 706 -6.00 32.77 -12.27
CA THR A 706 -4.94 32.78 -13.35
C THR A 706 -3.77 33.81 -13.39
N SER A 707 -2.56 33.33 -13.07
CA SER A 707 -1.17 33.81 -13.38
C SER A 707 -0.60 35.15 -12.85
N GLU A 708 0.68 35.03 -12.44
CA GLU A 708 1.72 36.02 -12.03
C GLU A 708 1.97 36.29 -10.53
N SER A 709 3.26 36.42 -10.18
CA SER A 709 3.80 36.23 -8.84
C SER A 709 4.09 37.54 -8.08
N VAL A 710 4.10 37.48 -6.74
CA VAL A 710 4.73 38.52 -5.90
C VAL A 710 5.57 37.89 -4.79
N THR A 711 6.83 38.31 -4.73
CA THR A 711 7.87 37.85 -3.78
C THR A 711 7.88 38.68 -2.50
N LEU A 712 8.26 38.09 -1.36
CA LEU A 712 8.76 38.85 -0.20
C LEU A 712 10.30 38.79 -0.15
N SER A 713 10.95 39.93 -0.40
CA SER A 713 12.38 40.10 -0.13
C SER A 713 12.60 40.65 1.29
N LYS A 714 13.63 40.15 1.96
CA LYS A 714 14.07 40.66 3.27
C LYS A 714 14.79 41.99 3.08
N ASN A 715 14.15 43.10 3.44
CA ASN A 715 14.85 44.39 3.46
C ASN A 715 15.83 44.44 4.64
N SER A 716 17.03 44.97 4.40
CA SER A 716 18.20 44.79 5.27
C SER A 716 18.26 45.80 6.43
N GLY A 717 18.53 45.32 7.65
CA GLY A 717 18.63 46.17 8.83
C GLY A 717 19.02 45.42 10.12
N SER A 718 20.34 45.23 10.31
CA SER A 718 21.03 44.88 11.57
C SER A 718 20.60 43.65 12.41
N SER A 719 21.59 42.76 12.64
CA SER A 719 21.72 41.77 13.73
C SER A 719 20.77 40.54 13.77
N ASN A 720 21.35 39.42 14.21
CA ASN A 720 20.67 38.14 14.39
C ASN A 720 19.77 38.15 15.65
N THR A 721 18.49 37.84 15.46
CA THR A 721 17.65 37.20 16.49
C THR A 721 16.71 36.20 15.81
N ALA A 722 16.52 35.04 16.42
CA ALA A 722 15.61 34.01 15.92
C ALA A 722 14.17 34.55 15.77
N ALA A 723 13.46 34.11 14.74
CA ALA A 723 12.05 34.46 14.56
C ALA A 723 11.21 33.82 15.67
N THR A 724 10.87 34.60 16.69
CA THR A 724 10.01 34.16 17.79
C THR A 724 8.59 33.93 17.29
N SER A 725 7.97 32.84 17.72
CA SER A 725 6.61 32.48 17.32
C SER A 725 5.60 33.48 17.88
N VAL A 726 5.04 34.34 17.02
CA VAL A 726 4.07 35.36 17.41
C VAL A 726 2.66 34.80 17.36
N TYR A 727 1.90 34.97 18.45
CA TYR A 727 0.46 34.70 18.45
C TYR A 727 -0.33 35.91 17.93
N VAL A 728 -1.45 35.66 17.26
CA VAL A 728 -2.37 36.69 16.74
C VAL A 728 -3.82 36.42 17.16
N LYS A 729 -4.63 37.49 17.19
CA LYS A 729 -6.09 37.50 17.34
C LYS A 729 -6.71 37.95 16.02
N ILE A 730 -7.78 37.29 15.58
CA ILE A 730 -8.45 37.53 14.29
C ILE A 730 -9.92 37.88 14.53
N GLU A 731 -10.40 38.96 13.92
CA GLU A 731 -11.73 39.56 14.14
C GLU A 731 -12.33 40.07 12.82
N PHE A 732 -13.66 40.13 12.70
CA PHE A 732 -14.35 40.72 11.54
C PHE A 732 -15.42 41.73 11.95
N SER A 733 -15.77 42.62 11.03
CA SER A 733 -16.82 43.63 11.14
C SER A 733 -17.86 43.37 10.05
N THR A 734 -19.12 43.68 10.32
CA THR A 734 -20.21 43.78 9.32
C THR A 734 -20.69 45.22 9.09
N ASN A 735 -20.02 46.22 9.67
CA ASN A 735 -20.44 47.62 9.68
C ASN A 735 -19.25 48.58 9.50
N ASN A 736 -18.42 48.32 8.49
CA ASN A 736 -17.27 49.14 8.09
C ASN A 736 -16.29 49.50 9.24
N GLY A 737 -16.10 48.58 10.17
CA GLY A 737 -15.13 48.68 11.26
C GLY A 737 -15.65 49.34 12.55
N ALA A 738 -16.94 49.66 12.65
CA ALA A 738 -17.52 50.25 13.84
C ALA A 738 -17.60 49.27 15.02
N THR A 739 -17.89 47.99 14.77
CA THR A 739 -17.87 46.91 15.79
C THR A 739 -17.19 45.65 15.26
N TRP A 740 -16.48 44.95 16.12
CA TRP A 740 -15.65 43.80 15.73
C TRP A 740 -16.05 42.54 16.52
N ASN A 741 -16.40 41.50 15.77
CA ASN A 741 -16.75 40.16 16.25
C ASN A 741 -15.51 39.24 16.18
N LEU A 742 -15.36 38.35 17.16
CA LEU A 742 -14.19 37.48 17.27
C LEU A 742 -14.30 36.27 16.34
N ILE A 743 -13.26 36.01 15.53
CA ILE A 743 -13.09 34.76 14.78
C ILE A 743 -12.20 33.80 15.57
N LYS A 744 -11.03 34.29 16.03
CA LYS A 744 -10.07 33.48 16.81
C LYS A 744 -9.33 34.34 17.82
N SER A 745 -9.38 33.94 19.09
CA SER A 745 -8.71 34.63 20.20
C SER A 745 -7.18 34.52 20.16
N ARG A 746 -6.66 33.36 19.72
CA ARG A 746 -5.24 33.05 19.71
C ARG A 746 -4.92 32.03 18.62
N TYR A 747 -4.06 32.41 17.68
CA TYR A 747 -3.54 31.57 16.60
C TYR A 747 -2.03 31.77 16.45
N LEU A 748 -1.28 30.73 16.08
CA LEU A 748 0.17 30.82 15.89
C LEU A 748 0.46 31.34 14.47
N GLY A 749 1.17 32.46 14.35
CA GLY A 749 1.31 33.20 13.08
C GLY A 749 2.24 32.59 12.03
N ASN A 750 2.60 31.30 12.13
CA ASN A 750 3.61 30.64 11.29
C ASN A 750 3.11 30.23 9.90
N ASN A 751 1.80 30.03 9.70
CA ASN A 751 1.23 29.52 8.44
C ASN A 751 0.65 30.61 7.50
N LEU A 752 0.87 31.89 7.82
CA LEU A 752 0.45 33.10 7.05
C LEU A 752 -1.04 33.18 6.63
N SER A 753 -1.87 32.24 7.08
CA SER A 753 -3.27 32.11 6.69
C SER A 753 -4.13 31.45 7.77
N TYR A 754 -5.45 31.67 7.76
CA TYR A 754 -6.41 31.05 8.67
C TYR A 754 -7.76 30.75 7.98
N PRO A 755 -8.24 29.49 7.98
CA PRO A 755 -9.57 29.14 7.48
C PRO A 755 -10.66 29.57 8.48
N TRP A 756 -11.67 30.30 8.01
CA TRP A 756 -12.86 30.66 8.78
C TRP A 756 -14.15 30.36 8.02
N LEU A 757 -15.20 29.99 8.76
CA LEU A 757 -16.56 29.83 8.25
C LEU A 757 -17.24 31.20 8.19
N ILE A 758 -17.77 31.59 7.04
CA ILE A 758 -18.48 32.87 6.88
C ILE A 758 -19.80 32.83 7.66
N PRO A 759 -20.02 33.74 8.64
CA PRO A 759 -21.22 33.73 9.46
C PRO A 759 -22.45 34.24 8.70
N ASN A 760 -23.63 33.76 9.09
CA ASN A 760 -24.92 34.15 8.51
C ASN A 760 -25.37 35.52 9.01
N THR A 761 -24.61 36.57 8.68
CA THR A 761 -24.93 37.96 8.99
C THR A 761 -24.73 38.80 7.72
N PRO A 762 -25.77 38.90 6.87
CA PRO A 762 -25.69 39.59 5.59
C PRO A 762 -25.32 41.07 5.76
N SER A 763 -24.34 41.54 4.99
CA SER A 763 -23.92 42.95 4.96
C SER A 763 -23.00 43.20 3.76
N THR A 764 -23.10 44.39 3.17
CA THR A 764 -22.23 44.89 2.10
C THR A 764 -21.02 45.68 2.62
N GLN A 765 -20.83 45.76 3.94
CA GLN A 765 -19.81 46.58 4.60
C GLN A 765 -18.87 45.76 5.50
N CYS A 766 -18.50 44.56 5.06
CA CYS A 766 -17.68 43.66 5.86
C CYS A 766 -16.18 43.99 5.76
N LEU A 767 -15.45 43.84 6.88
CA LEU A 767 -13.99 43.99 6.98
C LEU A 767 -13.41 42.91 7.91
N VAL A 768 -12.13 42.56 7.76
CA VAL A 768 -11.39 41.66 8.66
C VAL A 768 -10.19 42.40 9.25
N ARG A 769 -9.82 42.10 10.50
CA ARG A 769 -8.58 42.60 11.11
C ARG A 769 -7.81 41.52 11.86
N VAL A 770 -6.49 41.69 11.92
CA VAL A 770 -5.55 40.85 12.67
C VAL A 770 -4.80 41.72 13.67
N THR A 771 -4.74 41.29 14.93
CA THR A 771 -4.06 42.00 16.04
C THR A 771 -2.99 41.10 16.64
N LYS A 772 -1.83 41.65 17.00
CA LYS A 772 -0.80 40.88 17.72
C LYS A 772 -1.27 40.54 19.14
N PHE A 773 -1.15 39.28 19.55
CA PHE A 773 -1.65 38.81 20.84
C PHE A 773 -0.92 39.47 22.00
N GLY A 774 -1.68 40.11 22.90
CA GLY A 774 -1.16 40.85 24.06
C GLY A 774 -0.91 42.35 23.82
N GLU A 775 -1.06 42.85 22.59
CA GLU A 775 -0.92 44.28 22.28
C GLU A 775 -2.29 44.92 21.99
N SER A 776 -2.52 46.12 22.54
CA SER A 776 -3.70 46.93 22.24
C SER A 776 -3.32 48.04 21.25
N GLY A 777 -4.11 48.21 20.19
CA GLY A 777 -3.89 49.22 19.16
C GLY A 777 -2.91 48.84 18.03
N ASN A 778 -2.22 47.70 18.11
CA ASN A 778 -1.34 47.21 17.05
C ASN A 778 -2.04 46.14 16.19
N TYR A 779 -2.83 46.60 15.21
CA TYR A 779 -3.65 45.78 14.33
C TYR A 779 -3.59 46.26 12.88
N VAL A 780 -3.95 45.38 11.96
CA VAL A 780 -4.02 45.61 10.52
C VAL A 780 -5.38 45.15 9.99
N VAL A 781 -5.98 45.89 9.05
CA VAL A 781 -7.39 45.75 8.58
C VAL A 781 -7.44 45.53 7.07
N SER A 782 -8.34 44.70 6.56
CA SER A 782 -8.48 44.40 5.12
C SER A 782 -8.60 45.64 4.22
N ASN A 783 -7.97 45.58 3.04
CA ASN A 783 -7.85 46.71 2.10
C ASN A 783 -9.19 47.29 1.63
N ASP A 784 -10.18 46.43 1.36
CA ASP A 784 -11.48 46.78 0.79
C ASP A 784 -12.63 46.16 1.61
N VAL A 785 -13.83 46.74 1.47
CA VAL A 785 -15.07 46.17 2.00
C VAL A 785 -15.57 45.01 1.14
N PHE A 786 -16.09 43.95 1.77
CA PHE A 786 -16.70 42.80 1.08
C PHE A 786 -18.16 42.58 1.48
N THR A 787 -18.88 41.77 0.70
CA THR A 787 -20.32 41.50 0.89
C THR A 787 -20.60 40.06 1.31
N ILE A 788 -21.39 39.87 2.37
CA ILE A 788 -22.04 38.61 2.76
C ILE A 788 -23.51 38.68 2.33
N GLY A 789 -23.98 37.71 1.54
CA GLY A 789 -25.36 37.64 1.01
C GLY A 789 -26.38 36.97 1.92
N THR A 790 -27.63 36.84 1.45
CA THR A 790 -28.78 36.20 2.11
C THR A 790 -29.12 34.84 1.51
N ASN A 791 -29.55 33.87 2.33
CA ASN A 791 -29.99 32.54 1.87
C ASN A 791 -31.23 32.56 0.95
N ILE A 792 -31.31 31.58 0.04
CA ILE A 792 -32.52 31.20 -0.68
C ILE A 792 -33.23 30.09 0.11
N ILE A 793 -34.56 30.13 0.18
CA ILE A 793 -35.37 29.18 0.96
C ILE A 793 -35.66 27.92 0.13
N GLY A 794 -35.47 26.73 0.71
CA GLY A 794 -36.04 25.48 0.18
C GLY A 794 -35.08 24.32 -0.12
N GLN A 795 -33.77 24.45 0.15
CA GLN A 795 -32.78 23.38 -0.05
C GLN A 795 -32.32 22.76 1.28
N ILE A 796 -31.99 21.47 1.25
CA ILE A 796 -31.31 20.73 2.34
C ILE A 796 -29.84 20.50 1.98
N ALA A 797 -29.01 20.22 2.99
CA ALA A 797 -27.61 19.87 2.79
C ALA A 797 -27.48 18.34 2.77
N VAL A 798 -26.92 17.78 1.69
CA VAL A 798 -26.52 16.36 1.60
C VAL A 798 -25.01 16.28 1.70
N TRP A 799 -24.49 15.38 2.50
CA TRP A 799 -23.07 15.06 2.53
C TRP A 799 -22.83 13.76 1.76
N PRO A 800 -22.15 13.79 0.61
CA PRO A 800 -21.93 12.61 -0.22
C PRO A 800 -21.36 11.43 0.57
N GLY A 801 -22.11 10.33 0.66
CA GLY A 801 -21.72 9.11 1.37
C GLY A 801 -22.42 8.93 2.72
N ASP A 802 -22.86 10.03 3.36
CA ASP A 802 -23.78 10.00 4.52
C ASP A 802 -25.21 9.93 3.95
N ALA A 803 -25.65 8.71 3.73
CA ALA A 803 -26.88 8.33 3.05
C ALA A 803 -28.09 8.27 3.99
N ASP A 804 -27.88 8.07 5.30
CA ASP A 804 -28.93 8.16 6.32
C ASP A 804 -28.98 9.53 7.05
N ASN A 805 -27.96 10.39 6.85
CA ASN A 805 -27.83 11.73 7.39
C ASN A 805 -27.73 11.74 8.93
N ASP A 806 -27.05 10.77 9.53
CA ASP A 806 -26.73 10.74 10.97
C ASP A 806 -25.49 11.58 11.34
N GLY A 807 -24.69 11.96 10.34
CA GLY A 807 -23.49 12.79 10.43
C GLY A 807 -22.17 12.00 10.45
N ASP A 808 -22.21 10.68 10.43
CA ASP A 808 -21.06 9.79 10.28
C ASP A 808 -21.14 9.10 8.87
N VAL A 809 -20.17 8.28 8.48
CA VAL A 809 -20.22 7.51 7.21
C VAL A 809 -19.73 6.09 7.47
N ASP A 810 -20.63 5.12 7.50
CA ASP A 810 -20.35 3.75 7.89
C ASP A 810 -21.24 2.67 7.20
N GLN A 811 -21.43 1.53 7.86
CA GLN A 811 -22.21 0.40 7.38
C GLN A 811 -23.72 0.63 7.33
N TYR A 812 -24.26 1.63 8.04
CA TYR A 812 -25.69 1.90 8.08
C TYR A 812 -26.17 2.62 6.81
N ASP A 813 -25.33 3.49 6.24
CA ASP A 813 -25.54 4.15 4.95
C ASP A 813 -25.81 3.19 3.79
N PHE A 814 -25.13 2.04 3.78
CA PHE A 814 -25.37 1.01 2.77
C PHE A 814 -26.84 0.57 2.75
N ASN A 815 -27.45 0.43 3.93
CA ASN A 815 -28.85 0.03 4.04
C ASN A 815 -29.78 1.16 3.55
N ALA A 816 -29.44 2.42 3.82
CA ALA A 816 -30.21 3.58 3.33
C ALA A 816 -30.17 3.70 1.79
N ILE A 817 -29.00 3.49 1.16
CA ILE A 817 -28.92 3.43 -0.31
C ILE A 817 -29.74 2.25 -0.86
N LYS A 818 -29.66 1.08 -0.22
CA LYS A 818 -30.42 -0.11 -0.64
C LYS A 818 -31.93 0.03 -0.44
N GLU A 819 -32.40 0.79 0.55
CA GLU A 819 -33.83 1.07 0.76
C GLU A 819 -34.44 1.87 -0.41
N TYR A 820 -33.64 2.74 -1.05
CA TYR A 820 -34.10 3.66 -2.11
C TYR A 820 -33.51 3.36 -3.50
N GLU A 821 -32.89 2.19 -3.69
CA GLU A 821 -32.26 1.79 -4.96
C GLU A 821 -33.25 1.82 -6.14
N ASN A 822 -32.82 2.38 -7.27
CA ASN A 822 -33.60 2.68 -8.49
C ASN A 822 -34.62 3.84 -8.38
N MET A 823 -34.63 4.62 -7.29
CA MET A 823 -35.41 5.85 -7.24
C MET A 823 -34.72 7.00 -8.00
N ASN A 824 -35.52 7.77 -8.74
CA ASN A 824 -35.07 8.94 -9.49
C ASN A 824 -35.68 10.22 -8.89
N GLY A 825 -34.93 11.31 -8.90
CA GLY A 825 -35.39 12.61 -8.41
C GLY A 825 -34.76 13.80 -9.12
N THR A 826 -34.58 14.90 -8.39
CA THR A 826 -33.98 16.13 -8.94
C THR A 826 -32.47 16.11 -8.71
N PRO A 827 -31.63 16.09 -9.77
CA PRO A 827 -30.17 16.14 -9.63
C PRO A 827 -29.70 17.40 -8.89
N ARG A 828 -28.57 17.30 -8.18
CA ARG A 828 -27.94 18.46 -7.54
C ARG A 828 -27.24 19.34 -8.59
N LEU A 829 -27.45 20.65 -8.51
CA LEU A 829 -26.89 21.63 -9.47
C LEU A 829 -25.35 21.60 -9.54
N ASN A 830 -24.70 21.18 -8.45
CA ASN A 830 -23.26 20.95 -8.36
C ASN A 830 -22.97 19.54 -7.79
N ALA A 831 -23.59 18.51 -8.38
CA ALA A 831 -23.38 17.11 -8.02
C ALA A 831 -21.88 16.75 -7.95
N SER A 832 -21.47 16.12 -6.85
CA SER A 832 -20.09 15.69 -6.66
C SER A 832 -19.96 14.68 -5.53
N THR A 833 -18.86 13.92 -5.54
CA THR A 833 -18.51 12.96 -4.49
C THR A 833 -17.67 13.59 -3.36
N THR A 834 -17.26 14.85 -3.54
CA THR A 834 -17.36 15.93 -2.54
C THR A 834 -17.54 15.59 -1.05
N TRP A 835 -16.54 15.40 -0.16
CA TRP A 835 -16.84 15.49 1.30
C TRP A 835 -17.04 16.95 1.76
N ILE A 836 -18.07 17.57 1.19
CA ILE A 836 -18.53 18.94 1.42
C ILE A 836 -20.05 18.92 1.22
N ALA A 837 -20.79 19.45 2.19
CA ALA A 837 -22.24 19.67 2.10
C ALA A 837 -22.65 20.27 0.75
N GLN A 838 -23.54 19.58 0.03
CA GLN A 838 -24.12 20.05 -1.23
C GLN A 838 -25.59 20.43 -1.03
N PRO A 839 -26.02 21.60 -1.56
CA PRO A 839 -27.43 21.96 -1.54
C PRO A 839 -28.22 21.08 -2.51
N ALA A 840 -29.24 20.41 -1.97
CA ALA A 840 -30.17 19.56 -2.71
C ALA A 840 -31.60 20.09 -2.60
N THR A 841 -32.38 19.93 -3.67
CA THR A 841 -33.84 20.05 -3.61
C THR A 841 -34.39 18.77 -2.98
N PRO A 842 -35.16 18.82 -1.87
CA PRO A 842 -35.66 17.61 -1.21
C PRO A 842 -36.51 16.73 -2.15
N TRP A 843 -36.23 15.43 -2.15
CA TRP A 843 -37.05 14.43 -2.84
C TRP A 843 -38.25 14.01 -1.97
N THR A 844 -39.05 13.07 -2.47
CA THR A 844 -40.16 12.46 -1.71
C THR A 844 -40.02 10.92 -1.82
N PRO A 845 -39.64 10.21 -0.74
CA PRO A 845 -39.34 10.71 0.61
C PRO A 845 -38.06 11.55 0.66
N VAL A 846 -37.89 12.35 1.72
CA VAL A 846 -36.69 13.20 1.88
C VAL A 846 -35.42 12.36 2.06
N ALA A 847 -35.53 11.17 2.67
CA ALA A 847 -34.42 10.24 2.88
C ALA A 847 -33.71 9.85 1.57
N ALA A 848 -34.47 9.66 0.48
CA ALA A 848 -33.93 9.40 -0.85
C ALA A 848 -33.00 10.51 -1.37
N THR A 849 -33.13 11.76 -0.88
CA THR A 849 -32.22 12.86 -1.26
C THR A 849 -30.80 12.66 -0.72
N TYR A 850 -30.64 11.95 0.41
CA TYR A 850 -29.34 11.66 1.01
C TYR A 850 -28.71 10.41 0.37
N ALA A 851 -29.53 9.38 0.13
CA ALA A 851 -29.14 8.16 -0.57
C ALA A 851 -28.70 8.37 -2.04
N ASP A 852 -29.12 9.45 -2.72
CA ASP A 852 -28.45 9.99 -3.91
C ASP A 852 -27.10 10.62 -3.49
N CYS A 853 -26.17 9.79 -3.05
CA CYS A 853 -24.89 10.24 -2.51
C CYS A 853 -24.07 10.98 -3.56
N ASN A 854 -24.13 10.60 -4.83
CA ASN A 854 -23.35 11.20 -5.89
C ASN A 854 -23.98 12.52 -6.40
N GLY A 855 -25.32 12.64 -6.33
CA GLY A 855 -26.09 13.82 -6.69
C GLY A 855 -26.60 13.87 -8.12
N ASP A 856 -26.46 12.81 -8.91
CA ASP A 856 -26.79 12.74 -10.34
C ASP A 856 -28.30 12.64 -10.62
N GLY A 857 -29.11 12.39 -9.59
CA GLY A 857 -30.56 12.25 -9.70
C GLY A 857 -31.07 10.80 -9.72
N VAL A 858 -30.21 9.79 -9.59
CA VAL A 858 -30.53 8.37 -9.74
C VAL A 858 -29.85 7.55 -8.64
N ILE A 859 -30.59 7.06 -7.66
CA ILE A 859 -30.03 6.21 -6.59
C ILE A 859 -29.70 4.84 -7.16
N ASN A 860 -28.42 4.50 -7.24
CA ASN A 860 -27.96 3.25 -7.84
C ASN A 860 -26.66 2.74 -7.20
N SER A 861 -26.05 1.73 -7.81
CA SER A 861 -24.82 1.13 -7.30
C SER A 861 -23.62 2.09 -7.31
N ASP A 862 -23.65 3.18 -8.09
CA ASP A 862 -22.64 4.24 -8.06
C ASP A 862 -22.64 5.03 -6.74
N ASP A 863 -23.79 5.24 -6.09
CA ASP A 863 -23.85 5.93 -4.79
C ASP A 863 -23.09 5.17 -3.70
N PHE A 864 -23.19 3.84 -3.73
CA PHE A 864 -22.41 2.95 -2.89
C PHE A 864 -20.94 2.85 -3.34
N TYR A 865 -20.70 2.42 -4.58
CA TYR A 865 -19.35 2.07 -5.03
C TYR A 865 -18.43 3.26 -5.29
N VAL A 866 -18.98 4.45 -5.57
CA VAL A 866 -18.17 5.67 -5.83
C VAL A 866 -18.05 6.54 -4.59
N VAL A 867 -19.11 6.67 -3.77
CA VAL A 867 -19.19 7.74 -2.78
C VAL A 867 -18.94 7.25 -1.36
N LEU A 868 -19.67 6.23 -0.92
CA LEU A 868 -19.46 5.59 0.38
C LEU A 868 -18.00 5.11 0.54
N ASN A 869 -17.45 4.44 -0.49
CA ASN A 869 -16.06 4.00 -0.52
C ASN A 869 -15.01 5.12 -0.36
N VAL A 870 -15.33 6.36 -0.75
CA VAL A 870 -14.39 7.49 -0.76
C VAL A 870 -14.51 8.33 0.51
N ASN A 871 -15.69 8.36 1.12
CA ASN A 871 -15.99 9.14 2.31
C ASN A 871 -16.20 8.30 3.57
N TRP A 872 -15.92 6.99 3.53
CA TRP A 872 -15.99 6.11 4.70
C TRP A 872 -15.22 6.64 5.92
N GLY A 873 -15.86 6.62 7.08
CA GLY A 873 -15.32 7.15 8.34
C GLY A 873 -15.12 8.67 8.36
N LYS A 874 -15.64 9.41 7.37
CA LYS A 874 -15.79 10.86 7.48
C LYS A 874 -16.96 11.17 8.40
N THR A 875 -16.91 12.34 9.04
CA THR A 875 -17.96 12.79 9.95
C THR A 875 -18.18 14.29 9.78
N HIS A 876 -19.39 14.76 10.08
CA HIS A 876 -19.74 16.18 10.13
C HIS A 876 -20.68 16.49 11.30
N ALA A 877 -20.86 17.77 11.59
CA ALA A 877 -21.88 18.20 12.55
C ALA A 877 -23.27 18.04 11.91
N ALA A 878 -24.01 17.00 12.28
CA ALA A 878 -25.40 16.80 11.84
C ALA A 878 -26.29 17.99 12.27
N LEU A 879 -27.12 18.50 11.35
CA LEU A 879 -28.09 19.56 11.63
C LEU A 879 -29.31 18.98 12.36
N GLY A 880 -29.13 18.69 13.66
CA GLY A 880 -30.17 18.17 14.53
C GLY A 880 -29.96 16.69 14.89
N LYS A 881 -28.94 16.40 15.69
CA LYS A 881 -28.73 15.06 16.28
C LYS A 881 -29.82 14.77 17.31
N SER A 882 -31.00 14.38 16.83
CA SER A 882 -32.16 13.93 17.62
C SER A 882 -32.87 12.79 16.90
N ASN A 883 -32.27 11.60 16.96
CA ASN A 883 -32.94 10.29 17.13
C ASN A 883 -31.90 9.16 17.20
N VAL A 884 -30.94 9.26 18.13
CA VAL A 884 -30.48 8.01 18.76
C VAL A 884 -31.71 7.46 19.47
N ASN A 885 -32.18 6.27 19.13
CA ASN A 885 -33.27 5.64 19.88
C ASN A 885 -32.72 5.15 21.23
N ILE A 886 -32.61 6.09 22.17
CA ILE A 886 -32.23 5.82 23.54
C ILE A 886 -33.46 5.23 24.23
N ASP A 887 -33.61 3.91 24.21
CA ASP A 887 -34.74 3.23 24.86
C ASP A 887 -34.66 3.25 26.41
N ALA A 888 -33.51 3.62 26.98
CA ALA A 888 -33.27 3.57 28.42
C ALA A 888 -32.25 4.61 28.92
N PHE A 889 -32.40 5.01 30.19
CA PHE A 889 -31.40 5.80 30.89
C PHE A 889 -30.09 5.02 31.06
N ALA A 890 -28.95 5.62 30.73
CA ALA A 890 -27.64 5.00 30.92
C ALA A 890 -26.58 5.98 31.47
N LEU A 891 -25.61 5.43 32.18
CA LEU A 891 -24.41 6.14 32.65
C LEU A 891 -23.18 5.35 32.18
N ARG A 892 -22.41 5.94 31.26
CA ARG A 892 -21.22 5.30 30.68
C ARG A 892 -20.02 5.40 31.64
N GLN A 893 -19.01 4.58 31.39
CA GLN A 893 -17.75 4.64 32.12
C GLN A 893 -16.97 5.89 31.69
N ASN A 894 -16.43 6.65 32.65
CA ASN A 894 -15.65 7.84 32.34
C ASN A 894 -14.38 7.49 31.54
N PHE A 895 -13.98 8.35 30.60
CA PHE A 895 -12.78 8.14 29.78
C PHE A 895 -11.92 9.41 29.69
N PRO A 896 -10.58 9.32 29.86
CA PRO A 896 -9.83 8.15 30.30
C PRO A 896 -10.16 7.75 31.75
N ASN A 897 -9.85 6.50 32.13
CA ASN A 897 -9.94 6.00 33.51
C ASN A 897 -8.94 4.84 33.74
N PRO A 898 -7.85 5.01 34.52
CA PRO A 898 -7.50 6.19 35.30
C PRO A 898 -7.20 7.44 34.45
N PHE A 899 -7.21 8.63 35.08
CA PHE A 899 -6.99 9.89 34.36
C PHE A 899 -6.11 10.90 35.10
N ASN A 900 -5.45 11.75 34.31
CA ASN A 900 -4.73 12.96 34.71
C ASN A 900 -4.64 13.89 33.47
N PRO A 901 -5.02 15.19 33.50
CA PRO A 901 -5.66 15.92 34.60
C PRO A 901 -7.20 15.95 34.54
N SER A 902 -7.83 15.49 33.45
CA SER A 902 -9.30 15.50 33.28
C SER A 902 -9.84 14.21 32.68
N THR A 903 -11.14 13.99 32.84
CA THR A 903 -11.89 12.85 32.29
C THR A 903 -13.27 13.31 31.85
N GLN A 904 -13.88 12.60 30.91
CA GLN A 904 -15.21 12.86 30.39
C GLN A 904 -16.20 11.84 30.96
N ILE A 905 -17.33 12.31 31.49
CA ILE A 905 -18.43 11.48 32.00
C ILE A 905 -19.63 11.64 31.08
N GLN A 906 -20.09 10.54 30.49
CA GLN A 906 -21.18 10.51 29.52
C GLN A 906 -22.43 9.79 30.09
N PHE A 907 -23.61 10.31 29.79
CA PHE A 907 -24.90 9.74 30.18
C PHE A 907 -25.95 9.92 29.09
N GLU A 908 -27.00 9.10 29.14
CA GLU A 908 -28.00 8.95 28.08
C GLU A 908 -29.39 9.11 28.69
N LEU A 909 -30.23 9.91 28.04
CA LEU A 909 -31.58 10.25 28.46
C LEU A 909 -32.59 9.84 27.38
N PRO A 910 -33.53 8.91 27.65
CA PRO A 910 -34.58 8.53 26.71
C PRO A 910 -35.65 9.63 26.55
N GLU A 911 -35.82 10.44 27.58
CA GLU A 911 -36.89 11.42 27.78
C GLU A 911 -36.28 12.68 28.43
N ASN A 912 -36.89 13.86 28.27
CA ASN A 912 -36.35 15.10 28.85
C ASN A 912 -36.34 14.96 30.38
N SER A 913 -35.25 15.33 31.04
CA SER A 913 -35.03 14.97 32.45
C SER A 913 -34.29 16.02 33.26
N SER A 914 -34.67 16.20 34.52
CA SER A 914 -33.83 16.89 35.52
C SER A 914 -32.73 15.94 35.98
N VAL A 915 -31.47 16.38 35.88
CA VAL A 915 -30.26 15.58 36.12
C VAL A 915 -29.43 16.14 37.27
N SER A 916 -28.88 15.24 38.07
CA SER A 916 -27.88 15.52 39.10
C SER A 916 -26.70 14.53 38.96
N LEU A 917 -25.47 15.04 38.94
CA LEU A 917 -24.24 14.25 38.79
C LEU A 917 -23.18 14.74 39.78
N LYS A 918 -22.84 13.89 40.75
CA LYS A 918 -22.00 14.23 41.91
C LYS A 918 -20.91 13.19 42.16
N ILE A 919 -19.76 13.64 42.63
CA ILE A 919 -18.57 12.82 42.92
C ILE A 919 -18.44 12.66 44.44
N TYR A 920 -18.14 11.44 44.89
CA TYR A 920 -18.00 11.09 46.29
C TYR A 920 -16.68 10.37 46.58
N SER A 921 -16.12 10.58 47.78
CA SER A 921 -15.02 9.78 48.32
C SER A 921 -15.49 8.37 48.69
N MET A 922 -14.56 7.44 48.90
CA MET A 922 -14.88 6.08 49.40
C MET A 922 -15.50 6.07 50.81
N LEU A 923 -15.48 7.19 51.54
CA LEU A 923 -16.17 7.37 52.83
C LEU A 923 -17.61 7.91 52.66
N GLY A 924 -18.04 8.21 51.43
CA GLY A 924 -19.37 8.75 51.13
C GLY A 924 -19.48 10.28 51.22
N GLU A 925 -18.36 10.99 51.37
CA GLU A 925 -18.34 12.46 51.39
C GLU A 925 -18.44 13.01 49.96
N GLU A 926 -19.32 13.99 49.72
CA GLU A 926 -19.42 14.67 48.42
C GLU A 926 -18.18 15.56 48.21
N VAL A 927 -17.40 15.29 47.15
CA VAL A 927 -16.14 16.01 46.85
C VAL A 927 -16.24 16.93 45.63
N ALA A 928 -17.25 16.75 44.77
CA ALA A 928 -17.58 17.68 43.70
C ALA A 928 -19.04 17.48 43.22
N SER A 929 -19.69 18.55 42.76
CA SER A 929 -20.99 18.49 42.08
C SER A 929 -20.81 19.01 40.66
N LEU A 930 -21.03 18.16 39.65
CA LEU A 930 -20.82 18.50 38.23
C LEU A 930 -22.12 18.99 37.58
N ILE A 931 -23.24 18.41 37.99
CA ILE A 931 -24.59 18.85 37.65
C ILE A 931 -25.41 18.82 38.94
N ASN A 932 -26.17 19.88 39.21
CA ASN A 932 -27.04 19.99 40.38
C ASN A 932 -28.45 20.37 39.94
N ASP A 933 -29.31 19.37 39.80
CA ASP A 933 -30.72 19.45 39.41
C ASP A 933 -30.97 20.41 38.23
N GLN A 934 -30.31 20.13 37.10
CA GLN A 934 -30.45 20.89 35.84
C GLN A 934 -31.24 20.09 34.82
N ASP A 935 -32.05 20.77 34.00
CA ASP A 935 -32.84 20.12 32.97
C ASP A 935 -32.03 19.88 31.69
N TYR A 936 -32.08 18.64 31.20
CA TYR A 936 -31.44 18.19 29.97
C TYR A 936 -32.50 17.58 29.03
N VAL A 937 -32.35 17.83 27.73
CA VAL A 937 -33.21 17.21 26.70
C VAL A 937 -32.91 15.72 26.54
N SER A 938 -33.81 14.93 25.94
CA SER A 938 -33.47 13.57 25.52
C SER A 938 -32.26 13.55 24.58
N GLY A 939 -31.43 12.51 24.67
CA GLY A 939 -30.16 12.43 23.95
C GLY A 939 -28.98 11.99 24.81
N ILE A 940 -27.79 12.00 24.19
CA ILE A 940 -26.51 11.67 24.83
C ILE A 940 -25.82 12.96 25.27
N HIS A 941 -25.41 13.02 26.53
CA HIS A 941 -24.77 14.18 27.15
C HIS A 941 -23.43 13.82 27.76
N GLN A 942 -22.53 14.80 27.84
CA GLN A 942 -21.17 14.60 28.31
C GLN A 942 -20.69 15.81 29.13
N VAL A 943 -20.05 15.54 30.27
CA VAL A 943 -19.50 16.57 31.17
C VAL A 943 -18.06 16.24 31.52
N GLU A 944 -17.18 17.24 31.38
CA GLU A 944 -15.78 17.12 31.79
C GLU A 944 -15.64 17.26 33.31
N PHE A 945 -14.88 16.37 33.93
CA PHE A 945 -14.44 16.49 35.32
C PHE A 945 -12.95 16.82 35.40
N ARG A 946 -12.64 17.92 36.08
CA ARG A 946 -11.30 18.38 36.46
C ARG A 946 -11.21 18.42 37.99
N PRO A 947 -10.49 17.48 38.65
CA PRO A 947 -10.32 17.48 40.09
C PRO A 947 -9.51 18.67 40.58
N GLU A 948 -10.13 19.55 41.37
CA GLU A 948 -9.42 20.58 42.11
C GLU A 948 -9.11 20.07 43.52
N ASN A 949 -7.83 20.04 43.90
CA ASN A 949 -7.33 19.68 45.23
C ASN A 949 -7.64 18.26 45.76
N LEU A 950 -8.08 17.33 44.91
CA LEU A 950 -8.21 15.91 45.29
C LEU A 950 -6.84 15.19 45.34
N SER A 951 -6.78 14.09 46.10
CA SER A 951 -5.64 13.17 46.16
C SER A 951 -5.77 12.07 45.10
N SER A 952 -4.65 11.50 44.64
CA SER A 952 -4.69 10.26 43.84
C SER A 952 -5.47 9.18 44.59
N GLY A 953 -6.40 8.50 43.93
CA GLY A 953 -7.27 7.55 44.60
C GLY A 953 -8.49 7.12 43.79
N ILE A 954 -9.32 6.31 44.46
CA ILE A 954 -10.61 5.85 43.93
C ILE A 954 -11.71 6.76 44.48
N TYR A 955 -12.60 7.18 43.59
CA TYR A 955 -13.83 7.91 43.91
C TYR A 955 -14.99 7.23 43.19
N VAL A 956 -16.22 7.60 43.54
CA VAL A 956 -17.42 7.17 42.80
C VAL A 956 -18.20 8.37 42.33
N TYR A 957 -18.79 8.28 41.15
CA TYR A 957 -19.75 9.26 40.65
C TYR A 957 -21.16 8.68 40.68
N ARG A 958 -22.09 9.45 41.25
CA ARG A 958 -23.51 9.13 41.32
C ARG A 958 -24.27 10.03 40.38
N PHE A 959 -25.02 9.39 39.50
CA PHE A 959 -25.99 10.00 38.60
C PHE A 959 -27.39 9.80 39.16
N PHE A 960 -28.22 10.82 38.99
CA PHE A 960 -29.65 10.79 39.20
C PHE A 960 -30.31 11.53 38.03
N ALA A 961 -31.37 10.96 37.46
CA ALA A 961 -32.18 11.59 36.44
C ALA A 961 -33.67 11.36 36.73
N LYS A 962 -34.49 12.37 36.50
CA LYS A 962 -35.94 12.31 36.64
C LYS A 962 -36.62 12.81 35.38
N SER A 963 -37.34 11.92 34.69
CA SER A 963 -38.10 12.25 33.49
C SER A 963 -39.20 13.28 33.77
N HIS A 964 -39.36 14.23 32.86
CA HIS A 964 -40.43 15.22 32.84
C HIS A 964 -41.72 14.61 32.29
N GLU A 965 -41.63 13.74 31.27
CA GLU A 965 -42.76 13.11 30.61
C GLU A 965 -43.37 11.97 31.43
N SER A 966 -42.54 11.02 31.89
CA SER A 966 -43.00 9.78 32.55
C SER A 966 -42.87 9.79 34.07
N ASN A 967 -42.25 10.83 34.67
CA ASN A 967 -41.91 10.91 36.10
C ASN A 967 -41.05 9.74 36.63
N LYS A 968 -40.47 8.90 35.77
CA LYS A 968 -39.54 7.85 36.17
C LYS A 968 -38.26 8.47 36.73
N GLU A 969 -37.75 7.87 37.81
CA GLU A 969 -36.47 8.23 38.42
C GLU A 969 -35.45 7.12 38.18
N PHE A 970 -34.25 7.50 37.74
CA PHE A 970 -33.12 6.61 37.50
C PHE A 970 -31.92 7.06 38.34
N SER A 971 -31.22 6.12 38.97
CA SER A 971 -29.95 6.42 39.64
C SER A 971 -28.94 5.31 39.38
N MET A 972 -27.70 5.70 39.08
CA MET A 972 -26.58 4.78 38.87
C MET A 972 -25.32 5.33 39.53
N VAL A 973 -24.44 4.44 39.97
CA VAL A 973 -23.13 4.77 40.55
C VAL A 973 -22.04 4.03 39.76
N LYS A 974 -20.94 4.71 39.48
CA LYS A 974 -19.77 4.16 38.78
C LYS A 974 -18.47 4.60 39.48
N LYS A 975 -17.40 3.82 39.30
CA LYS A 975 -16.07 4.08 39.86
C LYS A 975 -15.26 4.97 38.92
N LEU A 976 -14.57 5.98 39.45
CA LEU A 976 -13.51 6.73 38.76
C LEU A 976 -12.19 6.63 39.54
N GLN A 977 -11.05 6.64 38.85
CA GLN A 977 -9.72 6.55 39.45
C GLN A 977 -8.88 7.74 38.99
N TYR A 978 -8.56 8.63 39.92
CA TYR A 978 -7.74 9.82 39.66
C TYR A 978 -6.27 9.53 40.01
N LEU A 979 -5.38 9.93 39.12
CA LEU A 979 -3.93 9.94 39.35
C LEU A 979 -3.45 11.39 39.28
N ARG A 980 -2.87 11.90 40.37
CA ARG A 980 -2.25 13.22 40.42
C ARG A 980 -0.80 13.16 39.98
#